data_AF-A0A2D9TCR1-F1
#
_entry.id   AF-A0A2D9TCR1-F1
#
_cell.length_a   1.000
_cell.length_b   1.000
_cell.length_c   1.000
_cell.angle_alpha   90.00
_cell.angle_beta   90.00
_cell.angle_gamma   90.00
#
_symmetry.space_group_name_H-M   'P 1'
#
loop_
_entity.id
_entity.type
_entity.pdbx_description
1 polymer ?
#
loop_
_entity_poly.entity_id
_entity_poly.type
_entity_poly.pdbx_seq_one_letter_code
_entity_poly.pdbx_strand_id
1 'polypeptide(L)'
;MHVPVPEGGTRTLQIVCAVNVHTDPALKAKALDGSLHRTAVGELAEPYVFHDPEGRRFVLVVPEVLAHRLLHERAALLGRLADEARELPAYVAKADAVVGAAGLRAYLETPAGGADTEAREALARDQEAVARDREAVAAREAELDREAERLEALGRDVDVREQELEDRLEALREREAELLAQAVELEGEPTSAAANGVESLAEAVELVDDLEALDEEPLPGEDTGEIGGRVLPFPTEPEEGEVVSLDDEDEPEWDEPLSPLATSVLDDDDVELLDEELPPIRSELRMDDGPSHAEKRIPTPATPPAGFFEDPSIQMMATMADGPWLFVRLGEHHEEAFRGDVELLPQYIAIENTPVVLLALVEWSEPRPYARRAAMDPTDPDHRAILEALRDGATATAAIFGPAGRFERTVEVELGPRRSNLASVLTRADRDGAGEGAETAVVMERALAAPPPLSLRGHPFLDAPPAESAKAAREAVTALGRWSKPAKLDMAILALSIPRDQVDDAFRRILDDALKHGVAIEGPLVSRAVSLGVVAEPGEMVERLVDAFRGTSRLEGRGGFDDRAVADNWERLLTLAEEYEVALDGDAHEQAHTDIAAARPGSQAPRAVAEGDLGALETKDLVAYVEHPKLRRAAALELLSRAGADDAELVSRVVRAVRKMPREEVLDVMPTLLPLGEAAGGALIDTLGARKTFVRQAAALCLGELQMRRSIRPLVQALVDEPTEVWEEVARVLATFGRSIERGLRRVAEVDGVGERLAYLFAHLELEGEGSFLRKLASDENDALGRRALSAPAHAERARAHRDRVAGPDDVGEEDPIREFSRRFLARVGE
;
A
#
# COMPACT_ATOMS: atom_id res chain seq x y z
N MET A 1 -4.27 -39.54 -45.81
CA MET A 1 -4.95 -38.76 -46.87
C MET A 1 -5.50 -39.70 -47.94
N HIS A 2 -6.57 -39.33 -48.64
CA HIS A 2 -7.00 -40.01 -49.88
C HIS A 2 -6.77 -39.08 -51.06
N VAL A 3 -6.02 -39.52 -52.07
CA VAL A 3 -5.68 -38.72 -53.25
C VAL A 3 -6.34 -39.35 -54.48
N PRO A 4 -7.06 -38.59 -55.33
CA PRO A 4 -7.60 -39.13 -56.59
C PRO A 4 -6.46 -39.49 -57.56
N VAL A 5 -6.55 -40.66 -58.19
CA VAL A 5 -5.64 -41.08 -59.27
C VAL A 5 -6.33 -40.89 -60.64
N PRO A 6 -5.57 -40.58 -61.72
CA PRO A 6 -6.14 -40.21 -63.03
C PRO A 6 -7.06 -41.26 -63.67
N GLU A 7 -6.95 -42.52 -63.26
CA GLU A 7 -7.74 -43.65 -63.77
C GLU A 7 -9.14 -43.77 -63.14
N GLY A 8 -9.57 -42.79 -62.32
CA GLY A 8 -10.95 -42.70 -61.83
C GLY A 8 -11.21 -43.37 -60.48
N GLY A 9 -10.23 -43.39 -59.58
CA GLY A 9 -10.38 -43.92 -58.22
C GLY A 9 -9.61 -43.09 -57.18
N THR A 10 -9.74 -43.42 -55.89
CA THR A 10 -8.99 -42.80 -54.80
C THR A 10 -7.96 -43.77 -54.22
N ARG A 11 -6.73 -43.27 -53.99
CA ARG A 11 -5.64 -44.02 -53.36
C ARG A 11 -5.36 -43.46 -51.98
N THR A 12 -5.38 -44.32 -50.97
CA THR A 12 -4.99 -43.96 -49.61
C THR A 12 -3.47 -43.83 -49.53
N LEU A 13 -3.00 -42.69 -49.01
CA LEU A 13 -1.59 -42.43 -48.69
C LEU A 13 -1.45 -42.14 -47.19
N GLN A 14 -0.48 -42.77 -46.56
CA GLN A 14 0.03 -42.37 -45.24
C GLN A 14 1.01 -41.21 -45.44
N ILE A 15 0.93 -40.21 -44.56
CA ILE A 15 1.76 -38.99 -44.60
C ILE A 15 2.41 -38.83 -43.23
N VAL A 16 3.67 -38.42 -43.21
CA VAL A 16 4.45 -38.18 -42.00
C VAL A 16 4.23 -36.73 -41.56
N CYS A 17 3.42 -36.51 -40.52
CA CYS A 17 3.14 -35.17 -39.98
C CYS A 17 4.08 -34.76 -38.83
N ALA A 18 4.85 -35.71 -38.28
CA ALA A 18 5.88 -35.46 -37.28
C ALA A 18 7.09 -36.38 -37.53
N VAL A 19 8.29 -35.84 -37.35
CA VAL A 19 9.58 -36.53 -37.43
C VAL A 19 10.28 -36.36 -36.10
N ASN A 20 10.24 -37.40 -35.26
CA ASN A 20 11.12 -37.49 -34.09
C ASN A 20 12.44 -38.14 -34.53
N VAL A 21 13.52 -37.39 -34.38
CA VAL A 21 14.86 -37.76 -34.82
C VAL A 21 15.41 -39.00 -34.10
N HIS A 22 15.09 -39.15 -32.82
CA HIS A 22 15.64 -40.20 -31.96
C HIS A 22 14.94 -41.55 -32.20
N THR A 23 13.63 -41.54 -32.48
CA THR A 23 12.89 -42.77 -32.82
C THR A 23 13.07 -43.18 -34.29
N ASP A 24 13.11 -42.21 -35.21
CA ASP A 24 13.02 -42.46 -36.66
C ASP A 24 14.15 -41.75 -37.44
N PRO A 25 15.44 -42.12 -37.24
CA PRO A 25 16.57 -41.46 -37.90
C PRO A 25 16.54 -41.57 -39.43
N ALA A 26 15.84 -42.58 -40.00
CA ALA A 26 15.61 -42.69 -41.44
C ALA A 26 14.69 -41.59 -42.00
N LEU A 27 13.85 -40.96 -41.16
CA LEU A 27 13.03 -39.80 -41.53
C LEU A 27 13.82 -38.48 -41.39
N LYS A 28 14.81 -38.40 -40.48
CA LYS A 28 15.74 -37.24 -40.38
C LYS A 28 16.39 -36.94 -41.73
N ALA A 29 16.95 -37.96 -42.39
CA ALA A 29 17.57 -37.81 -43.70
C ALA A 29 16.59 -37.24 -44.75
N LYS A 30 15.36 -37.79 -44.82
CA LYS A 30 14.32 -37.39 -45.78
C LYS A 30 13.74 -35.99 -45.52
N ALA A 31 13.76 -35.52 -44.28
CA ALA A 31 13.40 -34.15 -43.93
C ALA A 31 14.46 -33.15 -44.41
N LEU A 32 15.75 -33.50 -44.26
CA LEU A 32 16.88 -32.65 -44.63
C LEU A 32 17.16 -32.61 -46.14
N ASP A 33 16.89 -33.70 -46.87
CA ASP A 33 17.00 -33.77 -48.34
C ASP A 33 15.73 -33.30 -49.08
N GLY A 34 14.63 -33.05 -48.36
CA GLY A 34 13.36 -32.59 -48.91
C GLY A 34 12.52 -33.66 -49.61
N SER A 35 12.85 -34.94 -49.50
CA SER A 35 12.11 -36.04 -50.13
C SER A 35 10.94 -36.60 -49.30
N LEU A 36 10.80 -36.18 -48.02
CA LEU A 36 9.84 -36.75 -47.05
C LEU A 36 8.41 -36.92 -47.59
N HIS A 37 7.91 -35.94 -48.34
CA HIS A 37 6.55 -35.90 -48.89
C HIS A 37 6.48 -36.10 -50.42
N ARG A 38 7.58 -36.53 -51.04
CA ARG A 38 7.64 -36.81 -52.48
C ARG A 38 7.16 -38.23 -52.79
N THR A 39 6.04 -38.34 -53.50
CA THR A 39 5.39 -39.62 -53.81
C THR A 39 5.39 -39.92 -55.30
N ALA A 40 5.06 -41.17 -55.67
CA ALA A 40 4.89 -41.58 -57.07
C ALA A 40 3.70 -40.92 -57.80
N VAL A 41 2.89 -40.10 -57.11
CA VAL A 41 1.76 -39.34 -57.67
C VAL A 41 2.07 -37.83 -57.75
N GLY A 42 3.16 -37.38 -57.11
CA GLY A 42 3.53 -35.97 -56.99
C GLY A 42 4.10 -35.64 -55.61
N GLU A 43 4.46 -34.37 -55.43
CA GLU A 43 4.94 -33.82 -54.16
C GLU A 43 3.74 -33.28 -53.36
N LEU A 44 3.61 -33.73 -52.10
CA LEU A 44 2.53 -33.28 -51.21
C LEU A 44 2.99 -32.04 -50.44
N ALA A 45 2.23 -30.96 -50.53
CA ALA A 45 2.48 -29.73 -49.79
C ALA A 45 1.76 -29.76 -48.43
N GLU A 46 2.24 -30.62 -47.52
CA GLU A 46 1.73 -30.72 -46.14
C GLU A 46 2.81 -30.23 -45.14
N PRO A 47 2.47 -29.46 -44.10
CA PRO A 47 3.42 -29.10 -43.04
C PRO A 47 3.72 -30.29 -42.12
N TYR A 48 4.92 -30.33 -41.55
CA TYR A 48 5.31 -31.36 -40.58
C TYR A 48 6.20 -30.80 -39.47
N VAL A 49 6.10 -31.40 -38.27
CA VAL A 49 6.94 -31.06 -37.12
C VAL A 49 8.25 -31.85 -37.16
N PHE A 50 9.37 -31.21 -36.88
CA PHE A 50 10.69 -31.83 -36.70
C PHE A 50 11.13 -31.66 -35.24
N HIS A 51 11.41 -32.78 -34.55
CA HIS A 51 11.78 -32.82 -33.13
C HIS A 51 13.09 -33.57 -32.94
N ASP A 52 14.09 -32.89 -32.37
CA ASP A 52 15.38 -33.44 -31.98
C ASP A 52 15.56 -33.24 -30.46
N PRO A 53 15.22 -34.25 -29.62
CA PRO A 53 15.24 -34.11 -28.17
C PRO A 53 16.65 -33.85 -27.62
N GLU A 54 17.66 -34.51 -28.20
CA GLU A 54 19.07 -34.38 -27.80
C GLU A 54 19.62 -33.00 -28.16
N GLY A 55 19.34 -32.52 -29.38
CA GLY A 55 19.68 -31.16 -29.80
C GLY A 55 18.82 -30.06 -29.17
N ARG A 56 17.83 -30.41 -28.34
CA ARG A 56 16.79 -29.52 -27.78
C ARG A 56 16.14 -28.64 -28.85
N ARG A 57 15.77 -29.23 -30.00
CA ARG A 57 15.12 -28.53 -31.14
C ARG A 57 13.71 -29.04 -31.37
N PHE A 58 12.80 -28.10 -31.61
CA PHE A 58 11.43 -28.38 -32.02
C PHE A 58 10.98 -27.28 -32.99
N VAL A 59 10.69 -27.66 -34.24
CA VAL A 59 10.43 -26.71 -35.32
C VAL A 59 9.38 -27.23 -36.29
N LEU A 60 8.46 -26.36 -36.69
CA LEU A 60 7.47 -26.61 -37.73
C LEU A 60 8.08 -26.32 -39.11
N VAL A 61 8.11 -27.31 -40.00
CA VAL A 61 8.59 -27.17 -41.38
C VAL A 61 7.38 -27.01 -42.29
N VAL A 62 7.26 -25.84 -42.90
CA VAL A 62 6.18 -25.49 -43.84
C VAL A 62 6.73 -25.56 -45.28
N PRO A 63 6.10 -26.28 -46.22
CA PRO A 63 6.53 -26.32 -47.61
C PRO A 63 6.55 -24.92 -48.26
N GLU A 64 7.46 -24.70 -49.21
CA GLU A 64 7.62 -23.40 -49.89
C GLU A 64 6.33 -22.87 -50.52
N VAL A 65 5.51 -23.76 -51.09
CA VAL A 65 4.18 -23.45 -51.66
C VAL A 65 3.20 -22.88 -50.60
N LEU A 66 3.38 -23.25 -49.33
CA LEU A 66 2.56 -22.81 -48.20
C LEU A 66 3.25 -21.74 -47.32
N ALA A 67 4.38 -21.17 -47.74
CA ALA A 67 5.10 -20.16 -46.95
C ALA A 67 4.20 -18.99 -46.50
N HIS A 68 3.23 -18.59 -47.32
CA HIS A 68 2.24 -17.55 -47.02
C HIS A 68 1.29 -17.89 -45.84
N ARG A 69 1.20 -19.17 -45.43
CA ARG A 69 0.42 -19.63 -44.26
C ARG A 69 1.28 -19.90 -43.02
N LEU A 70 2.59 -19.68 -43.05
CA LEU A 70 3.51 -20.10 -41.97
C LEU A 70 3.08 -19.62 -40.57
N LEU A 71 2.64 -18.36 -40.43
CA LEU A 71 2.16 -17.83 -39.15
C LEU A 71 0.85 -18.49 -38.68
N HIS A 72 -0.04 -18.84 -39.62
CA HIS A 72 -1.32 -19.51 -39.33
C HIS A 72 -1.10 -20.98 -38.93
N GLU A 73 -0.23 -21.71 -39.64
CA GLU A 73 0.14 -23.08 -39.27
C GLU A 73 0.92 -23.13 -37.93
N ARG A 74 1.75 -22.11 -37.64
CA ARG A 74 2.40 -21.95 -36.34
C ARG A 74 1.40 -21.69 -35.21
N ALA A 75 0.42 -20.81 -35.42
CA ALA A 75 -0.65 -20.57 -34.46
C ALA A 75 -1.49 -21.84 -34.22
N ALA A 76 -1.81 -22.59 -35.27
CA ALA A 76 -2.51 -23.88 -35.17
C ALA A 76 -1.68 -24.96 -34.46
N LEU A 77 -0.35 -24.91 -34.51
CA LEU A 77 0.53 -25.77 -33.71
C LEU A 77 0.55 -25.34 -32.24
N LEU A 78 0.70 -24.04 -31.97
CA LEU A 78 0.70 -23.48 -30.61
C LEU A 78 -0.61 -23.76 -29.86
N GLY A 79 -1.76 -23.65 -30.53
CA GLY A 79 -3.05 -24.04 -29.93
C GLY A 79 -3.08 -25.51 -29.49
N ARG A 80 -2.68 -26.42 -30.38
CA ARG A 80 -2.60 -27.87 -30.04
C ARG A 80 -1.61 -28.19 -28.92
N LEU A 81 -0.57 -27.38 -28.72
CA LEU A 81 0.39 -27.51 -27.62
C LEU A 81 -0.16 -26.94 -26.32
N ALA A 82 -0.96 -25.87 -26.36
CA ALA A 82 -1.62 -25.29 -25.19
C ALA A 82 -2.71 -26.21 -24.62
N ASP A 83 -3.34 -27.04 -25.46
CA ASP A 83 -4.30 -28.07 -25.05
C ASP A 83 -3.65 -29.30 -24.35
N GLU A 84 -2.31 -29.42 -24.33
CA GLU A 84 -1.63 -30.52 -23.65
C GLU A 84 -1.45 -30.27 -22.14
N ALA A 85 -2.16 -31.04 -21.31
CA ALA A 85 -2.12 -30.95 -19.84
C ALA A 85 -0.83 -31.52 -19.20
N ARG A 86 0.35 -31.17 -19.75
CA ARG A 86 1.68 -31.55 -19.24
C ARG A 86 2.66 -30.40 -19.45
N GLU A 87 3.63 -30.28 -18.55
CA GLU A 87 4.70 -29.28 -18.67
C GLU A 87 5.55 -29.51 -19.93
N LEU A 88 5.41 -28.62 -20.92
CA LEU A 88 6.19 -28.64 -22.15
C LEU A 88 7.58 -28.05 -21.90
N PRO A 89 8.67 -28.70 -22.34
CA PRO A 89 10.01 -28.10 -22.29
C PRO A 89 10.04 -26.77 -23.05
N ALA A 90 10.71 -25.75 -22.50
CA ALA A 90 10.72 -24.40 -23.07
C ALA A 90 11.12 -24.32 -24.56
N TYR A 91 11.98 -25.22 -25.03
CA TYR A 91 12.37 -25.29 -26.45
C TYR A 91 11.25 -25.81 -27.38
N VAL A 92 10.28 -26.55 -26.83
CA VAL A 92 9.05 -27.00 -27.52
C VAL A 92 8.01 -25.89 -27.50
N ALA A 93 7.79 -25.26 -26.33
CA ALA A 93 6.82 -24.18 -26.15
C ALA A 93 7.05 -22.98 -27.09
N LYS A 94 8.30 -22.69 -27.46
CA LYS A 94 8.66 -21.66 -28.44
C LYS A 94 8.09 -21.91 -29.85
N ALA A 95 7.89 -23.18 -30.22
CA ALA A 95 7.37 -23.65 -31.51
C ALA A 95 7.84 -22.81 -32.71
N ASP A 96 9.16 -22.79 -32.96
CA ASP A 96 9.73 -22.10 -34.13
C ASP A 96 9.15 -22.66 -35.43
N ALA A 97 9.08 -21.84 -36.49
CA ALA A 97 8.57 -22.26 -37.79
C ALA A 97 9.48 -21.78 -38.93
N VAL A 98 9.74 -22.67 -39.90
CA VAL A 98 10.68 -22.45 -41.01
C VAL A 98 10.09 -22.89 -42.35
N VAL A 99 10.58 -22.28 -43.44
CA VAL A 99 10.16 -22.63 -44.80
C VAL A 99 11.13 -23.65 -45.42
N GLY A 100 10.60 -24.82 -45.79
CA GLY A 100 11.28 -25.85 -46.57
C GLY A 100 12.49 -26.52 -45.90
N ALA A 101 13.08 -27.47 -46.62
CA ALA A 101 14.29 -28.19 -46.19
C ALA A 101 15.56 -27.29 -46.18
N ALA A 102 15.51 -26.11 -46.80
CA ALA A 102 16.55 -25.10 -46.68
C ALA A 102 16.49 -24.37 -45.33
N GLY A 103 15.30 -23.89 -44.93
CA GLY A 103 15.11 -23.24 -43.62
C GLY A 103 15.38 -24.18 -42.45
N LEU A 104 15.00 -25.46 -42.57
CA LEU A 104 15.33 -26.49 -41.57
C LEU A 104 16.85 -26.64 -41.35
N ARG A 105 17.66 -26.60 -42.40
CA ARG A 105 19.13 -26.73 -42.28
C ARG A 105 19.75 -25.50 -41.60
N ALA A 106 19.40 -24.29 -42.04
CA ALA A 106 19.90 -23.05 -41.42
C ALA A 106 19.51 -22.93 -39.93
N TYR A 107 18.31 -23.41 -39.56
CA TYR A 107 17.87 -23.46 -38.16
C TYR A 107 18.75 -24.39 -37.31
N LEU A 108 19.13 -25.56 -37.84
CA LEU A 108 19.99 -26.53 -37.15
C LEU A 108 21.46 -26.08 -37.08
N GLU A 109 21.93 -25.30 -38.07
CA GLU A 109 23.27 -24.71 -38.10
C GLU A 109 23.46 -23.55 -37.10
N THR A 110 22.38 -22.90 -36.67
CA THR A 110 22.40 -21.86 -35.62
C THR A 110 22.73 -22.48 -34.25
N PRO A 111 23.72 -21.99 -33.47
CA PRO A 111 24.09 -22.58 -32.19
C PRO A 111 22.99 -22.43 -31.13
N ALA A 112 22.69 -23.51 -30.41
CA ALA A 112 21.68 -23.50 -29.35
C ALA A 112 22.26 -22.98 -28.02
N GLY A 113 21.89 -21.76 -27.63
CA GLY A 113 22.11 -21.28 -26.25
C GLY A 113 22.32 -19.77 -26.05
N GLY A 114 22.71 -19.01 -27.08
CA GLY A 114 23.23 -17.63 -26.89
C GLY A 114 22.34 -16.69 -26.06
N ALA A 115 21.04 -16.62 -26.37
CA ALA A 115 20.10 -15.71 -25.70
C ALA A 115 19.80 -16.06 -24.22
N ASP A 116 20.06 -17.31 -23.79
CA ASP A 116 19.75 -17.79 -22.44
C ASP A 116 20.87 -17.44 -21.43
N THR A 117 22.01 -16.91 -21.90
CA THR A 117 23.11 -16.40 -21.06
C THR A 117 22.95 -14.90 -20.80
N GLU A 118 22.78 -14.09 -21.85
CA GLU A 118 22.58 -12.63 -21.72
C GLU A 118 21.32 -12.31 -20.89
N ALA A 119 20.24 -13.07 -21.07
CA ALA A 119 19.03 -12.94 -20.25
C ALA A 119 19.25 -13.31 -18.78
N ARG A 120 20.14 -14.28 -18.46
CA ARG A 120 20.50 -14.60 -17.07
C ARG A 120 21.39 -13.54 -16.45
N GLU A 121 22.35 -12.99 -17.19
CA GLU A 121 23.20 -11.92 -16.67
C GLU A 121 22.44 -10.60 -16.49
N ALA A 122 21.48 -10.29 -17.38
CA ALA A 122 20.55 -9.18 -17.18
C ALA A 122 19.69 -9.42 -15.93
N LEU A 123 19.02 -10.57 -15.83
CA LEU A 123 18.20 -10.92 -14.66
C LEU A 123 18.99 -10.93 -13.35
N ALA A 124 20.26 -11.36 -13.35
CA ALA A 124 21.12 -11.31 -12.17
C ALA A 124 21.48 -9.86 -11.78
N ARG A 125 21.72 -8.97 -12.75
CA ARG A 125 21.96 -7.55 -12.51
C ARG A 125 20.70 -6.83 -12.00
N ASP A 126 19.53 -7.14 -12.56
CA ASP A 126 18.23 -6.65 -12.07
C ASP A 126 17.95 -7.17 -10.65
N GLN A 127 18.23 -8.45 -10.36
CA GLN A 127 18.08 -9.02 -9.02
C GLN A 127 19.03 -8.38 -7.99
N GLU A 128 20.27 -8.07 -8.37
CA GLU A 128 21.22 -7.37 -7.49
C GLU A 128 20.86 -5.89 -7.30
N ALA A 129 20.29 -5.23 -8.32
CA ALA A 129 19.72 -3.89 -8.20
C ALA A 129 18.51 -3.88 -7.26
N VAL A 130 17.53 -4.75 -7.49
CA VAL A 130 16.34 -4.92 -6.64
C VAL A 130 16.72 -5.36 -5.22
N ALA A 131 17.81 -6.11 -5.02
CA ALA A 131 18.33 -6.42 -3.70
C ALA A 131 18.86 -5.16 -2.99
N ARG A 132 19.69 -4.35 -3.66
CA ARG A 132 20.21 -3.08 -3.13
C ARG A 132 19.10 -2.06 -2.87
N ASP A 133 18.09 -1.98 -3.72
CA ASP A 133 16.92 -1.11 -3.54
C ASP A 133 16.06 -1.59 -2.36
N ARG A 134 15.88 -2.90 -2.18
CA ARG A 134 15.19 -3.48 -1.01
C ARG A 134 15.97 -3.25 0.29
N GLU A 135 17.30 -3.34 0.25
CA GLU A 135 18.16 -3.05 1.40
C GLU A 135 18.10 -1.56 1.79
N ALA A 136 18.12 -0.66 0.81
CA ALA A 136 17.92 0.77 1.02
C ALA A 136 16.52 1.11 1.54
N VAL A 137 15.47 0.46 1.02
CA VAL A 137 14.10 0.60 1.53
C VAL A 137 13.98 0.05 2.95
N ALA A 138 14.52 -1.14 3.24
CA ALA A 138 14.50 -1.71 4.59
C ALA A 138 15.28 -0.86 5.61
N ALA A 139 16.41 -0.28 5.21
CA ALA A 139 17.15 0.67 6.04
C ALA A 139 16.33 1.96 6.32
N ARG A 140 15.54 2.42 5.34
CA ARG A 140 14.66 3.59 5.50
C ARG A 140 13.38 3.27 6.28
N GLU A 141 12.79 2.09 6.11
CA GLU A 141 11.72 1.55 6.97
C GLU A 141 12.21 1.55 8.43
N ALA A 142 13.36 0.92 8.70
CA ALA A 142 13.94 0.87 10.04
C ALA A 142 14.37 2.25 10.59
N GLU A 143 14.57 3.28 9.76
CA GLU A 143 14.77 4.67 10.20
C GLU A 143 13.43 5.32 10.59
N LEU A 144 12.40 5.14 9.78
CA LEU A 144 11.04 5.66 10.01
C LEU A 144 10.36 4.97 11.20
N ASP A 145 10.60 3.68 11.43
CA ASP A 145 10.07 2.95 12.61
C ASP A 145 10.66 3.53 13.90
N ARG A 146 11.97 3.78 13.97
CA ARG A 146 12.63 4.45 15.12
C ARG A 146 12.15 5.90 15.30
N GLU A 147 11.83 6.60 14.22
CA GLU A 147 11.23 7.94 14.31
C GLU A 147 9.77 7.88 14.79
N ALA A 148 9.00 6.88 14.37
CA ALA A 148 7.64 6.63 14.83
C ALA A 148 7.59 6.24 16.32
N GLU A 149 8.46 5.33 16.78
CA GLU A 149 8.59 4.98 18.21
C GLU A 149 8.90 6.20 19.07
N ARG A 150 9.78 7.09 18.58
CA ARG A 150 10.12 8.36 19.24
C ARG A 150 8.93 9.32 19.27
N LEU A 151 8.13 9.38 18.20
CA LEU A 151 6.90 10.17 18.14
C LEU A 151 5.79 9.60 19.03
N GLU A 152 5.65 8.27 19.15
CA GLU A 152 4.71 7.65 20.09
C GLU A 152 5.14 7.82 21.55
N ALA A 153 6.45 7.88 21.82
CA ALA A 153 6.96 8.24 23.15
C ALA A 153 6.64 9.70 23.48
N LEU A 154 6.89 10.63 22.56
CA LEU A 154 6.52 12.04 22.70
C LEU A 154 4.99 12.24 22.83
N GLY A 155 4.18 11.45 22.10
CA GLY A 155 2.73 11.46 22.20
C GLY A 155 2.24 11.10 23.60
N ARG A 156 2.73 9.99 24.16
CA ARG A 156 2.43 9.59 25.56
C ARG A 156 2.85 10.67 26.58
N ASP A 157 3.96 11.35 26.32
CA ASP A 157 4.46 12.47 27.13
C ASP A 157 3.57 13.73 27.02
N VAL A 158 2.78 13.86 25.95
CA VAL A 158 1.75 14.90 25.77
C VAL A 158 0.43 14.48 26.38
N ASP A 159 -0.05 13.26 26.11
CA ASP A 159 -1.30 12.70 26.67
C ASP A 159 -1.34 12.82 28.20
N VAL A 160 -0.23 12.50 28.88
CA VAL A 160 -0.08 12.64 30.34
C VAL A 160 -0.16 14.11 30.79
N ARG A 161 0.45 15.04 30.05
CA ARG A 161 0.39 16.47 30.37
C ARG A 161 -0.98 17.09 30.09
N GLU A 162 -1.70 16.60 29.08
CA GLU A 162 -3.08 17.02 28.83
C GLU A 162 -3.99 16.53 29.97
N GLN A 163 -3.85 15.29 30.43
CA GLN A 163 -4.58 14.80 31.61
C GLN A 163 -4.23 15.60 32.88
N GLU A 164 -2.95 15.87 33.17
CA GLU A 164 -2.53 16.72 34.29
C GLU A 164 -3.11 18.15 34.22
N LEU A 165 -3.39 18.66 33.02
CA LEU A 165 -4.01 19.97 32.80
C LEU A 165 -5.54 19.90 32.92
N GLU A 166 -6.20 18.83 32.46
CA GLU A 166 -7.64 18.62 32.63
C GLU A 166 -8.02 18.44 34.10
N ASP A 167 -7.33 17.55 34.82
CA ASP A 167 -7.52 17.32 36.27
C ASP A 167 -7.35 18.63 37.06
N ARG A 168 -6.36 19.45 36.67
CA ARG A 168 -6.07 20.76 37.28
C ARG A 168 -7.10 21.82 36.92
N LEU A 169 -7.70 21.78 35.73
CA LEU A 169 -8.80 22.66 35.33
C LEU A 169 -10.11 22.27 36.04
N GLU A 170 -10.36 20.98 36.28
CA GLU A 170 -11.49 20.52 37.07
C GLU A 170 -11.36 20.97 38.54
N ALA A 171 -10.21 20.73 39.19
CA ALA A 171 -9.94 21.21 40.54
C ALA A 171 -10.00 22.74 40.69
N LEU A 172 -9.73 23.51 39.62
CA LEU A 172 -9.93 24.96 39.61
C LEU A 172 -11.41 25.35 39.51
N ARG A 173 -12.22 24.64 38.71
CA ARG A 173 -13.67 24.85 38.61
C ARG A 173 -14.40 24.47 39.90
N GLU A 174 -14.02 23.37 40.54
CA GLU A 174 -14.55 22.98 41.85
C GLU A 174 -14.28 24.10 42.88
N ARG A 175 -13.04 24.61 42.92
CA ARG A 175 -12.66 25.69 43.83
C ARG A 175 -13.32 27.03 43.50
N GLU A 176 -13.57 27.33 42.23
CA GLU A 176 -14.38 28.49 41.82
C GLU A 176 -15.83 28.33 42.29
N ALA A 177 -16.42 27.14 42.16
CA ALA A 177 -17.75 26.84 42.67
C ALA A 177 -17.84 26.90 44.21
N GLU A 178 -16.82 26.42 44.94
CA GLU A 178 -16.70 26.58 46.39
C GLU A 178 -16.66 28.06 46.79
N LEU A 179 -15.85 28.88 46.11
CA LEU A 179 -15.73 30.31 46.40
C LEU A 179 -17.01 31.08 46.07
N LEU A 180 -17.71 30.73 45.00
CA LEU A 180 -19.02 31.27 44.66
C LEU A 180 -20.09 30.86 45.69
N ALA A 181 -20.07 29.61 46.16
CA ALA A 181 -20.96 29.15 47.22
C ALA A 181 -20.70 29.89 48.54
N GLN A 182 -19.43 30.05 48.93
CA GLN A 182 -19.03 30.82 50.12
C GLN A 182 -19.39 32.30 50.00
N ALA A 183 -19.29 32.91 48.81
CA ALA A 183 -19.73 34.28 48.58
C ALA A 183 -21.25 34.44 48.77
N VAL A 184 -22.05 33.52 48.20
CA VAL A 184 -23.52 33.50 48.38
C VAL A 184 -23.92 33.24 49.83
N GLU A 185 -23.17 32.42 50.56
CA GLU A 185 -23.41 32.16 51.99
C GLU A 185 -23.06 33.39 52.86
N LEU A 186 -21.99 34.14 52.51
CA LEU A 186 -21.59 35.38 53.17
C LEU A 186 -22.52 36.57 52.88
N GLU A 187 -23.19 36.61 51.72
CA GLU A 187 -24.27 37.57 51.43
C GLU A 187 -25.61 37.22 52.14
N GLY A 188 -25.65 36.11 52.90
CA GLY A 188 -26.86 35.59 53.55
C GLY A 188 -27.34 36.34 54.82
N GLU A 189 -26.50 37.17 55.46
CA GLU A 189 -26.90 37.92 56.67
C GLU A 189 -27.29 39.39 56.40
N PRO A 190 -28.55 39.82 56.68
CA PRO A 190 -29.03 41.14 56.33
C PRO A 190 -28.56 42.24 57.30
N THR A 191 -27.33 42.73 57.12
CA THR A 191 -26.80 43.90 57.85
C THR A 191 -26.91 45.18 57.00
N SER A 192 -27.79 46.10 57.37
CA SER A 192 -28.09 47.30 56.58
C SER A 192 -27.13 48.47 56.85
N ALA A 193 -26.09 48.65 56.03
CA ALA A 193 -25.34 49.92 55.92
C ALA A 193 -24.54 50.01 54.60
N ALA A 194 -24.54 51.19 53.96
CA ALA A 194 -23.76 51.58 52.77
C ALA A 194 -23.94 50.68 51.51
N ALA A 195 -24.44 51.15 50.36
CA ALA A 195 -24.77 52.51 49.93
C ALA A 195 -23.59 53.50 49.95
N ASN A 196 -22.49 53.15 49.25
CA ASN A 196 -21.59 54.05 48.51
C ASN A 196 -20.56 53.19 47.74
N GLY A 197 -20.41 53.35 46.42
CA GLY A 197 -19.32 52.70 45.66
C GLY A 197 -19.60 52.28 44.22
N VAL A 198 -20.86 52.19 43.77
CA VAL A 198 -21.20 51.73 42.39
C VAL A 198 -21.32 52.90 41.39
N GLU A 199 -20.36 53.83 41.48
CA GLU A 199 -20.11 54.89 40.49
C GLU A 199 -18.58 55.00 40.31
N SER A 200 -17.99 54.19 39.41
CA SER A 200 -16.65 54.35 38.79
C SER A 200 -16.14 53.05 38.13
N LEU A 201 -16.95 52.39 37.27
CA LEU A 201 -16.50 51.25 36.45
C LEU A 201 -17.30 51.03 35.15
N ALA A 202 -18.05 52.05 34.70
CA ALA A 202 -18.86 52.04 33.47
C ALA A 202 -18.29 52.98 32.38
N GLU A 203 -17.01 53.35 32.49
CA GLU A 203 -16.38 54.43 31.71
C GLU A 203 -14.98 54.02 31.19
N ALA A 204 -14.77 52.71 30.94
CA ALA A 204 -13.44 52.15 30.64
C ALA A 204 -13.44 50.99 29.61
N VAL A 205 -14.50 50.82 28.81
CA VAL A 205 -14.60 49.76 27.76
C VAL A 205 -15.27 50.27 26.48
N GLU A 206 -15.03 51.54 26.13
CA GLU A 206 -15.21 52.07 24.77
C GLU A 206 -13.95 52.86 24.39
N LEU A 207 -13.57 52.81 23.10
CA LEU A 207 -12.23 53.10 22.55
C LEU A 207 -11.15 52.11 23.09
N VAL A 208 -10.27 51.53 22.28
CA VAL A 208 -9.80 51.89 20.93
C VAL A 208 -9.79 50.67 20.00
N ASP A 209 -10.53 50.75 18.88
CA ASP A 209 -10.00 50.32 17.57
C ASP A 209 -9.36 51.56 16.94
N ASP A 210 -8.14 51.42 16.41
CA ASP A 210 -7.48 52.27 15.39
C ASP A 210 -5.94 52.15 15.51
N LEU A 211 -5.29 51.47 14.55
CA LEU A 211 -4.17 51.98 13.74
C LEU A 211 -3.45 50.87 12.95
N GLU A 212 -3.56 50.93 11.62
CA GLU A 212 -2.56 50.37 10.70
C GLU A 212 -1.53 51.44 10.30
N ALA A 213 -0.51 51.00 9.57
CA ALA A 213 0.29 51.75 8.59
C ALA A 213 1.51 52.59 9.04
N LEU A 214 2.69 51.95 8.85
CA LEU A 214 3.76 52.37 7.91
C LEU A 214 4.98 53.22 8.35
N ASP A 215 6.05 52.91 7.59
CA ASP A 215 7.27 53.65 7.22
C ASP A 215 8.51 53.69 8.15
N GLU A 216 9.67 53.73 7.50
CA GLU A 216 11.01 53.40 8.02
C GLU A 216 11.92 54.64 8.25
N GLU A 217 12.90 54.46 9.15
CA GLU A 217 14.18 55.19 9.19
C GLU A 217 14.18 56.72 9.51
N PRO A 218 15.35 57.35 9.80
CA PRO A 218 16.73 56.83 9.82
C PRO A 218 17.48 56.95 11.18
N LEU A 219 18.58 56.19 11.30
CA LEU A 219 19.60 56.34 12.35
C LEU A 219 20.79 57.21 11.87
N PRO A 220 21.34 58.11 12.72
CA PRO A 220 22.57 58.82 12.40
C PRO A 220 23.70 58.71 13.46
N GLY A 221 24.84 58.12 13.07
CA GLY A 221 26.18 58.55 13.53
C GLY A 221 27.02 57.59 14.39
N GLU A 222 28.31 57.48 13.99
CA GLU A 222 29.50 57.06 14.76
C GLU A 222 29.46 55.63 15.36
N ASP A 223 30.11 54.60 14.80
CA ASP A 223 31.56 54.42 14.48
C ASP A 223 32.44 54.51 15.76
N THR A 224 32.86 53.37 16.33
CA THR A 224 34.21 52.82 16.10
C THR A 224 34.29 51.34 16.52
N GLY A 225 35.14 50.55 15.86
CA GLY A 225 35.14 49.07 15.94
C GLY A 225 36.38 48.38 16.54
N GLU A 226 36.48 47.06 16.26
CA GLU A 226 37.41 46.06 16.84
C GLU A 226 37.13 45.77 18.34
N ILE A 227 37.38 44.59 18.93
CA ILE A 227 38.26 43.43 18.65
C ILE A 227 37.46 42.13 18.90
N GLY A 228 37.47 41.13 18.01
CA GLY A 228 38.30 39.92 18.12
C GLY A 228 37.79 38.88 19.15
N GLY A 229 37.26 37.75 18.69
CA GLY A 229 36.50 36.80 19.53
C GLY A 229 37.27 35.60 20.11
N ARG A 230 36.54 34.73 20.83
CA ARG A 230 36.97 33.37 21.20
C ARG A 230 35.77 32.45 21.45
N VAL A 231 36.00 31.14 21.33
CA VAL A 231 35.00 30.05 21.43
C VAL A 231 35.27 29.22 22.70
N LEU A 232 34.33 28.32 23.05
CA LEU A 232 34.40 27.13 23.93
C LEU A 232 33.82 27.29 25.35
N PRO A 233 33.35 26.19 26.00
CA PRO A 233 32.93 24.87 25.46
C PRO A 233 31.57 24.35 25.97
N PHE A 234 31.09 23.24 25.40
CA PHE A 234 30.14 22.32 26.05
C PHE A 234 30.87 21.40 27.05
N PRO A 235 30.23 20.91 28.13
CA PRO A 235 30.77 19.85 28.98
C PRO A 235 30.55 18.45 28.38
N THR A 236 31.45 17.51 28.70
CA THR A 236 31.43 16.09 28.29
C THR A 236 31.42 15.14 29.50
N GLU A 237 31.35 13.83 29.22
CA GLU A 237 31.26 12.72 30.17
C GLU A 237 32.44 12.63 31.17
N PRO A 238 32.25 11.92 32.30
CA PRO A 238 33.32 11.39 33.14
C PRO A 238 33.36 9.85 33.18
N GLU A 239 34.54 9.26 33.00
CA GLU A 239 34.88 7.90 33.41
C GLU A 239 35.78 7.90 34.68
N GLU A 240 36.05 6.70 35.18
CA GLU A 240 36.91 6.26 36.29
C GLU A 240 38.23 7.06 36.47
N GLY A 241 38.83 7.24 37.66
CA GLY A 241 38.47 6.84 39.04
C GLY A 241 39.74 6.59 39.88
N GLU A 242 39.82 6.99 41.16
CA GLU A 242 40.90 6.52 42.07
C GLU A 242 40.50 6.44 43.56
N VAL A 243 41.01 5.37 44.19
CA VAL A 243 40.71 4.77 45.50
C VAL A 243 41.20 5.57 46.73
N VAL A 244 40.41 5.58 47.81
CA VAL A 244 40.91 5.47 49.20
C VAL A 244 39.98 4.51 49.97
N SER A 245 40.55 3.58 50.75
CA SER A 245 39.83 2.49 51.41
C SER A 245 39.42 2.76 52.87
N LEU A 246 38.42 2.01 53.33
CA LEU A 246 38.27 1.48 54.69
C LEU A 246 37.52 0.15 54.59
N ASP A 247 37.98 -0.86 55.33
CA ASP A 247 37.63 -2.28 55.11
C ASP A 247 36.81 -2.90 56.27
N ASP A 248 36.35 -4.13 56.02
CA ASP A 248 36.03 -5.23 56.96
C ASP A 248 34.66 -5.38 57.68
N GLU A 249 34.07 -6.57 57.40
CA GLU A 249 33.36 -7.53 58.27
C GLU A 249 31.86 -7.36 58.68
N ASP A 250 31.03 -8.14 57.96
CA ASP A 250 30.17 -9.23 58.47
C ASP A 250 28.64 -9.12 58.76
N GLU A 251 27.99 -10.22 58.35
CA GLU A 251 26.66 -10.81 58.62
C GLU A 251 26.36 -11.03 60.13
N PRO A 252 25.11 -11.37 60.62
CA PRO A 252 24.23 -12.41 60.04
C PRO A 252 22.69 -12.37 60.28
N GLU A 253 22.00 -13.29 59.59
CA GLU A 253 20.82 -14.15 59.96
C GLU A 253 19.62 -13.63 60.80
N TRP A 254 18.53 -14.41 60.85
CA TRP A 254 17.87 -14.95 62.08
C TRP A 254 16.51 -15.61 61.73
N ASP A 255 16.19 -16.73 62.40
CA ASP A 255 15.06 -17.64 62.13
C ASP A 255 13.66 -17.20 62.65
N GLU A 256 12.66 -18.00 62.27
CA GLU A 256 11.40 -18.27 63.01
C GLU A 256 11.63 -18.63 64.51
N PRO A 257 10.59 -18.77 65.39
CA PRO A 257 9.13 -18.75 65.15
C PRO A 257 8.31 -17.87 66.12
N LEU A 258 6.98 -17.75 65.89
CA LEU A 258 6.03 -17.31 66.93
C LEU A 258 4.67 -18.05 66.93
N SER A 259 4.26 -18.46 68.14
CA SER A 259 2.96 -19.02 68.57
C SER A 259 2.99 -19.07 70.12
N PRO A 260 1.90 -19.28 70.90
CA PRO A 260 0.47 -19.46 70.58
C PRO A 260 -0.48 -18.56 71.46
N LEU A 261 -1.73 -19.04 71.70
CA LEU A 261 -2.83 -18.63 72.61
C LEU A 261 -4.03 -17.87 71.97
N ALA A 262 -5.30 -18.12 72.36
CA ALA A 262 -5.94 -19.25 73.07
C ALA A 262 -7.49 -19.18 73.00
N THR A 263 -8.17 -20.32 73.24
CA THR A 263 -9.49 -20.57 73.92
C THR A 263 -10.56 -19.47 74.02
N SER A 264 -11.88 -19.70 73.97
CA SER A 264 -12.77 -20.89 73.75
C SER A 264 -14.23 -20.34 73.68
N VAL A 265 -15.39 -21.01 73.82
CA VAL A 265 -15.88 -22.34 74.29
C VAL A 265 -17.26 -22.60 73.65
N LEU A 266 -17.70 -23.86 73.52
CA LEU A 266 -19.01 -24.37 74.02
C LEU A 266 -19.24 -25.84 73.60
N ASP A 267 -19.69 -26.65 74.55
CA ASP A 267 -20.22 -28.00 74.37
C ASP A 267 -21.77 -27.96 74.41
N ASP A 268 -22.44 -28.95 73.83
CA ASP A 268 -23.52 -29.70 74.50
C ASP A 268 -23.83 -30.99 73.70
N ASP A 269 -24.10 -32.08 74.41
CA ASP A 269 -24.45 -33.39 73.85
C ASP A 269 -25.94 -33.48 73.46
N ASP A 270 -26.27 -34.35 72.49
CA ASP A 270 -27.27 -35.39 72.78
C ASP A 270 -27.11 -36.62 71.87
N VAL A 271 -27.62 -37.77 72.32
CA VAL A 271 -27.32 -39.12 71.76
C VAL A 271 -28.59 -39.79 71.21
N GLU A 272 -28.39 -40.86 70.40
CA GLU A 272 -29.27 -42.01 70.11
C GLU A 272 -29.50 -42.28 68.59
N LEU A 273 -29.50 -43.52 68.06
CA LEU A 273 -29.05 -44.85 68.53
C LEU A 273 -29.09 -45.85 67.33
N LEU A 274 -28.20 -46.87 67.31
CA LEU A 274 -28.36 -48.21 66.66
C LEU A 274 -28.41 -48.27 65.09
N ASP A 275 -27.96 -49.31 64.37
CA ASP A 275 -27.13 -50.49 64.71
C ASP A 275 -26.58 -51.21 63.43
N GLU A 276 -25.78 -52.28 63.61
CA GLU A 276 -25.41 -53.36 62.64
C GLU A 276 -24.63 -52.97 61.35
N GLU A 277 -23.79 -53.78 60.68
CA GLU A 277 -22.89 -54.94 60.93
C GLU A 277 -21.91 -54.96 59.70
N LEU A 278 -20.64 -55.42 59.69
CA LEU A 278 -19.59 -55.78 60.65
C LEU A 278 -18.22 -55.63 59.91
N PRO A 279 -17.05 -55.64 60.60
CA PRO A 279 -15.73 -55.34 59.98
C PRO A 279 -14.96 -56.66 59.59
N PRO A 280 -13.61 -56.74 59.49
CA PRO A 280 -12.96 -57.08 58.22
C PRO A 280 -12.01 -58.31 58.28
N ILE A 281 -11.13 -58.45 57.29
CA ILE A 281 -9.74 -59.00 57.31
C ILE A 281 -9.43 -60.14 56.30
N ARG A 282 -8.41 -59.86 55.46
CA ARG A 282 -7.41 -60.72 54.80
C ARG A 282 -7.59 -62.27 54.85
N SER A 283 -7.44 -62.94 53.70
CA SER A 283 -6.18 -63.65 53.37
C SER A 283 -6.14 -64.29 51.96
N GLU A 284 -4.99 -64.12 51.31
CA GLU A 284 -4.25 -64.99 50.37
C GLU A 284 -4.90 -65.96 49.36
N LEU A 285 -4.35 -65.91 48.14
CA LEU A 285 -4.06 -67.03 47.20
C LEU A 285 -5.21 -67.88 46.62
N ARG A 286 -5.57 -67.57 45.36
CA ARG A 286 -5.24 -68.45 44.21
C ARG A 286 -5.23 -67.68 42.88
N MET A 287 -4.51 -68.20 41.88
CA MET A 287 -4.53 -67.72 40.49
C MET A 287 -5.66 -68.40 39.69
N ASP A 288 -6.25 -67.67 38.74
CA ASP A 288 -6.75 -68.20 37.46
C ASP A 288 -6.80 -67.06 36.42
N ASP A 289 -6.78 -67.38 35.12
CA ASP A 289 -6.44 -66.43 34.05
C ASP A 289 -7.61 -65.61 33.45
N GLY A 290 -7.54 -64.28 33.59
CA GLY A 290 -8.25 -63.31 32.73
C GLY A 290 -9.74 -63.05 33.03
N PRO A 291 -10.41 -62.16 32.26
CA PRO A 291 -9.91 -61.44 31.07
C PRO A 291 -9.29 -60.06 31.38
N SER A 292 -8.52 -59.56 30.41
CA SER A 292 -7.88 -58.23 30.42
C SER A 292 -8.84 -57.10 30.81
N HIS A 293 -8.42 -56.24 31.74
CA HIS A 293 -8.84 -54.84 31.66
C HIS A 293 -8.37 -54.30 30.30
N ALA A 294 -9.28 -53.73 29.52
CA ALA A 294 -8.91 -52.96 28.34
C ALA A 294 -8.48 -51.57 28.81
N GLU A 295 -7.22 -51.43 29.20
CA GLU A 295 -6.56 -50.12 29.19
C GLU A 295 -6.81 -49.50 27.81
N LYS A 296 -7.41 -48.31 27.77
CA LYS A 296 -7.51 -47.53 26.54
C LYS A 296 -6.08 -47.21 26.11
N ARG A 297 -5.51 -48.05 25.23
CA ARG A 297 -4.20 -47.79 24.64
C ARG A 297 -4.24 -46.42 23.98
N ILE A 298 -3.51 -45.48 24.57
CA ILE A 298 -3.12 -44.24 23.93
C ILE A 298 -2.51 -44.64 22.56
N PRO A 299 -2.99 -44.09 21.43
CA PRO A 299 -2.38 -44.35 20.13
C PRO A 299 -0.88 -44.09 20.22
N THR A 300 -0.02 -44.92 19.62
CA THR A 300 1.43 -44.83 19.81
C THR A 300 2.03 -43.41 19.63
N PRO A 301 1.64 -42.59 18.62
CA PRO A 301 2.11 -41.20 18.51
C PRO A 301 1.45 -40.21 19.48
N ALA A 302 0.37 -40.57 20.18
CA ALA A 302 -0.31 -39.75 21.20
C ALA A 302 0.33 -39.88 22.60
N THR A 303 1.53 -40.45 22.71
CA THR A 303 2.31 -40.48 23.95
C THR A 303 2.88 -39.07 24.21
N PRO A 304 2.55 -38.39 25.33
CA PRO A 304 3.04 -37.04 25.57
C PRO A 304 4.55 -37.00 25.81
N PRO A 305 5.22 -35.89 25.46
CA PRO A 305 6.65 -35.70 25.69
C PRO A 305 6.99 -35.68 27.19
N ALA A 306 8.25 -35.97 27.52
CA ALA A 306 8.77 -35.84 28.88
C ALA A 306 8.57 -34.41 29.42
N GLY A 307 8.36 -34.26 30.74
CA GLY A 307 8.04 -32.96 31.35
C GLY A 307 6.56 -32.55 31.30
N PHE A 308 5.75 -33.00 30.32
CA PHE A 308 4.38 -32.51 30.10
C PHE A 308 3.42 -32.67 31.30
N PHE A 309 3.62 -33.70 32.13
CA PHE A 309 2.87 -33.91 33.39
C PHE A 309 3.68 -33.57 34.65
N GLU A 310 4.95 -33.20 34.51
CA GLU A 310 5.84 -32.89 35.63
C GLU A 310 5.68 -31.42 36.05
N ASP A 311 5.36 -30.53 35.12
CA ASP A 311 5.10 -29.10 35.38
C ASP A 311 3.59 -28.72 35.34
N PRO A 312 3.01 -28.25 36.46
CA PRO A 312 1.67 -27.67 36.53
C PRO A 312 1.45 -26.38 35.71
N SER A 313 2.49 -25.72 35.19
CA SER A 313 2.37 -24.55 34.31
C SER A 313 1.93 -24.92 32.88
N ILE A 314 2.42 -26.05 32.34
CA ILE A 314 2.34 -26.40 30.92
C ILE A 314 0.89 -26.66 30.48
N GLN A 315 0.34 -25.74 29.68
CA GLN A 315 -1.03 -25.83 29.16
C GLN A 315 -1.14 -26.68 27.90
N MET A 316 -0.18 -26.54 26.98
CA MET A 316 -0.07 -27.31 25.76
C MET A 316 1.41 -27.41 25.33
N MET A 317 1.79 -28.52 24.70
CA MET A 317 3.08 -28.67 23.99
C MET A 317 2.83 -29.13 22.56
N ALA A 318 3.74 -28.81 21.65
CA ALA A 318 3.74 -29.33 20.28
C ALA A 318 4.92 -30.29 20.06
N THR A 319 4.75 -31.32 19.23
CA THR A 319 5.87 -32.17 18.75
C THR A 319 5.69 -32.56 17.28
N MET A 320 6.81 -32.97 16.64
CA MET A 320 6.84 -33.46 15.27
C MET A 320 6.92 -34.99 15.26
N ALA A 321 5.99 -35.65 14.59
CA ALA A 321 5.97 -37.10 14.38
C ALA A 321 5.56 -37.41 12.91
N ASP A 322 4.59 -38.29 12.69
CA ASP A 322 3.95 -38.50 11.37
C ASP A 322 3.11 -37.28 10.89
N GLY A 323 3.09 -36.21 11.68
CA GLY A 323 2.39 -34.94 11.49
C GLY A 323 2.61 -34.06 12.74
N PRO A 324 2.08 -32.82 12.77
CA PRO A 324 2.17 -31.95 13.95
C PRO A 324 1.19 -32.40 15.05
N TRP A 325 1.72 -32.78 16.21
CA TRP A 325 0.92 -33.21 17.38
C TRP A 325 0.87 -32.10 18.42
N LEU A 326 -0.31 -31.87 19.02
CA LEU A 326 -0.53 -30.93 20.12
C LEU A 326 -1.01 -31.71 21.36
N PHE A 327 -0.26 -31.65 22.46
CA PHE A 327 -0.62 -32.32 23.72
C PHE A 327 -1.25 -31.30 24.64
N VAL A 328 -2.54 -31.46 24.97
CA VAL A 328 -3.39 -30.44 25.59
C VAL A 328 -3.86 -30.89 26.97
N ARG A 329 -3.63 -30.08 28.02
CA ARG A 329 -4.11 -30.38 29.38
C ARG A 329 -5.34 -29.53 29.73
N LEU A 330 -6.46 -30.19 29.97
CA LEU A 330 -7.70 -29.52 30.40
C LEU A 330 -7.56 -28.99 31.84
N GLY A 331 -8.13 -27.81 32.08
CA GLY A 331 -8.32 -27.30 33.44
C GLY A 331 -9.48 -28.00 34.14
N GLU A 332 -9.54 -27.85 35.47
CA GLU A 332 -10.70 -28.26 36.26
C GLU A 332 -11.98 -27.61 35.73
N HIS A 333 -13.11 -28.32 35.81
CA HIS A 333 -14.41 -27.95 35.25
C HIS A 333 -14.50 -27.82 33.71
N HIS A 334 -13.41 -27.99 32.96
CA HIS A 334 -13.38 -27.95 31.49
C HIS A 334 -13.31 -29.34 30.82
N GLU A 335 -13.77 -30.40 31.50
CA GLU A 335 -13.74 -31.80 31.01
C GLU A 335 -14.54 -32.04 29.71
N GLU A 336 -15.48 -31.14 29.42
CA GLU A 336 -16.32 -31.16 28.22
C GLU A 336 -15.75 -30.35 27.04
N ALA A 337 -14.69 -29.57 27.26
CA ALA A 337 -14.15 -28.64 26.27
C ALA A 337 -13.42 -29.30 25.10
N PHE A 338 -13.28 -28.58 24.00
CA PHE A 338 -12.77 -29.06 22.70
C PHE A 338 -13.54 -30.32 22.25
N ARG A 339 -14.86 -30.15 22.08
CA ARG A 339 -15.77 -31.17 21.51
C ARG A 339 -16.61 -30.66 20.33
N GLY A 340 -16.75 -29.33 20.20
CA GLY A 340 -17.42 -28.68 19.09
C GLY A 340 -16.43 -28.10 18.08
N ASP A 341 -16.73 -26.90 17.58
CA ASP A 341 -15.85 -26.16 16.69
C ASP A 341 -14.63 -25.63 17.45
N VAL A 342 -13.43 -26.05 17.03
CA VAL A 342 -12.15 -25.69 17.63
C VAL A 342 -11.27 -25.01 16.58
N GLU A 343 -10.71 -23.85 16.92
CA GLU A 343 -9.77 -23.14 16.06
C GLU A 343 -8.33 -23.21 16.62
N LEU A 344 -7.35 -23.14 15.72
CA LEU A 344 -5.94 -22.95 16.06
C LEU A 344 -5.48 -21.57 15.57
N LEU A 345 -5.12 -20.70 16.52
CA LEU A 345 -4.68 -19.32 16.27
C LEU A 345 -3.16 -19.22 16.49
N PRO A 346 -2.35 -19.02 15.42
CA PRO A 346 -0.96 -18.62 15.57
C PRO A 346 -0.91 -17.13 15.96
N GLN A 347 -0.42 -16.84 17.17
CA GLN A 347 -0.24 -15.48 17.70
C GLN A 347 1.26 -15.16 17.81
N TYR A 348 1.68 -13.96 17.43
CA TYR A 348 3.03 -13.44 17.61
C TYR A 348 3.14 -12.59 18.88
N ILE A 349 4.28 -12.69 19.56
CA ILE A 349 4.71 -11.74 20.58
C ILE A 349 6.24 -11.64 20.56
N ALA A 350 6.77 -10.43 20.63
CA ALA A 350 8.20 -10.18 20.86
C ALA A 350 8.39 -9.73 22.30
N ILE A 351 9.34 -10.33 23.02
CA ILE A 351 9.71 -9.98 24.40
C ILE A 351 11.22 -9.81 24.43
N GLU A 352 11.71 -8.65 24.86
CA GLU A 352 13.15 -8.32 24.86
C GLU A 352 13.80 -8.60 23.48
N ASN A 353 13.10 -8.16 22.42
CA ASN A 353 13.43 -8.40 21.00
C ASN A 353 13.55 -9.88 20.57
N THR A 354 13.17 -10.82 21.43
CA THR A 354 13.14 -12.25 21.10
C THR A 354 11.74 -12.65 20.60
N PRO A 355 11.61 -13.22 19.40
CA PRO A 355 10.33 -13.62 18.81
C PRO A 355 9.80 -14.91 19.44
N VAL A 356 8.55 -14.92 19.86
CA VAL A 356 7.84 -16.13 20.30
C VAL A 356 6.54 -16.29 19.51
N VAL A 357 6.29 -17.51 19.03
CA VAL A 357 5.04 -17.87 18.39
C VAL A 357 4.20 -18.68 19.38
N LEU A 358 3.04 -18.16 19.76
CA LEU A 358 2.07 -18.89 20.58
C LEU A 358 1.07 -19.59 19.67
N LEU A 359 1.03 -20.91 19.70
CA LEU A 359 -0.06 -21.69 19.13
C LEU A 359 -1.19 -21.74 20.18
N ALA A 360 -2.31 -21.07 19.90
CA ALA A 360 -3.47 -21.04 20.77
C ALA A 360 -4.60 -21.92 20.22
N LEU A 361 -4.92 -23.01 20.91
CA LEU A 361 -6.10 -23.83 20.65
C LEU A 361 -7.30 -23.22 21.38
N VAL A 362 -8.37 -22.87 20.66
CA VAL A 362 -9.50 -22.07 21.16
C VAL A 362 -10.84 -22.74 20.86
N GLU A 363 -11.72 -22.77 21.86
CA GLU A 363 -13.15 -23.09 21.71
C GLU A 363 -13.95 -21.83 22.09
N TRP A 364 -14.77 -21.34 21.15
CA TRP A 364 -15.50 -20.06 21.28
C TRP A 364 -16.78 -20.20 22.12
N SER A 365 -16.62 -20.55 23.39
CA SER A 365 -17.70 -20.64 24.38
C SER A 365 -18.18 -19.27 24.88
N GLU A 366 -19.48 -19.13 25.12
CA GLU A 366 -20.01 -18.06 25.99
C GLU A 366 -19.94 -18.48 27.47
N PRO A 367 -19.73 -17.55 28.44
CA PRO A 367 -19.58 -16.10 28.27
C PRO A 367 -18.11 -15.65 28.04
N ARG A 368 -17.15 -16.58 27.98
CA ARG A 368 -15.75 -16.32 27.63
C ARG A 368 -15.18 -17.52 26.86
N PRO A 369 -14.40 -17.29 25.78
CA PRO A 369 -13.74 -18.36 25.05
C PRO A 369 -12.73 -19.09 25.95
N TYR A 370 -12.66 -20.40 25.81
CA TYR A 370 -11.70 -21.25 26.52
C TYR A 370 -10.52 -21.57 25.59
N ALA A 371 -9.30 -21.46 26.11
CA ALA A 371 -8.09 -21.65 25.31
C ALA A 371 -6.96 -22.35 26.06
N ARG A 372 -6.08 -22.99 25.29
CA ARG A 372 -4.80 -23.55 25.75
C ARG A 372 -3.69 -23.15 24.78
N ARG A 373 -2.53 -22.77 25.32
CA ARG A 373 -1.41 -22.25 24.52
C ARG A 373 -0.14 -23.08 24.69
N ALA A 374 0.59 -23.24 23.59
CA ALA A 374 1.98 -23.70 23.56
C ALA A 374 2.83 -22.54 23.03
N ALA A 375 3.98 -22.29 23.66
CA ALA A 375 4.99 -21.38 23.14
C ALA A 375 5.97 -22.15 22.25
N MET A 376 6.39 -21.50 21.16
CA MET A 376 7.29 -22.04 20.15
C MET A 376 8.37 -20.99 19.86
N ASP A 377 9.62 -21.40 19.85
CA ASP A 377 10.73 -20.59 19.33
C ASP A 377 10.78 -20.77 17.79
N PRO A 378 10.58 -19.73 16.97
CA PRO A 378 10.62 -19.83 15.52
C PRO A 378 12.04 -19.99 14.92
N THR A 379 13.08 -19.89 15.75
CA THR A 379 14.49 -20.10 15.40
C THR A 379 14.99 -21.51 15.73
N ASP A 380 14.33 -22.22 16.66
CA ASP A 380 14.62 -23.63 16.94
C ASP A 380 14.18 -24.54 15.77
N PRO A 381 15.03 -25.49 15.31
CA PRO A 381 14.72 -26.32 14.15
C PRO A 381 13.47 -27.22 14.29
N ASP A 382 13.22 -27.78 15.47
CA ASP A 382 12.11 -28.73 15.68
C ASP A 382 10.78 -27.98 15.80
N HIS A 383 10.77 -26.85 16.52
CA HIS A 383 9.64 -25.93 16.53
C HIS A 383 9.37 -25.33 15.14
N ARG A 384 10.42 -24.90 14.41
CA ARG A 384 10.29 -24.37 13.05
C ARG A 384 9.68 -25.39 12.11
N ALA A 385 10.11 -26.66 12.14
CA ALA A 385 9.54 -27.73 11.34
C ALA A 385 8.02 -27.89 11.55
N ILE A 386 7.55 -27.80 12.81
CA ILE A 386 6.12 -27.84 13.15
C ILE A 386 5.37 -26.63 12.56
N LEU A 387 5.91 -25.42 12.74
CA LEU A 387 5.29 -24.19 12.22
C LEU A 387 5.25 -24.17 10.69
N GLU A 388 6.28 -24.69 10.02
CA GLU A 388 6.31 -24.78 8.55
C GLU A 388 5.35 -25.85 8.02
N ALA A 389 5.26 -27.02 8.66
CA ALA A 389 4.25 -28.03 8.31
C ALA A 389 2.81 -27.47 8.43
N LEU A 390 2.52 -26.71 9.50
CA LEU A 390 1.23 -26.05 9.69
C LEU A 390 0.96 -24.96 8.64
N ARG A 391 1.97 -24.13 8.31
CA ARG A 391 1.92 -23.12 7.23
C ARG A 391 1.56 -23.78 5.89
N ASP A 392 2.19 -24.90 5.58
CA ASP A 392 2.06 -25.57 4.28
C ASP A 392 0.77 -26.41 4.17
N GLY A 393 0.04 -26.58 5.29
CA GLY A 393 -1.31 -27.13 5.33
C GLY A 393 -1.46 -28.51 5.96
N ALA A 394 -0.51 -28.94 6.79
CA ALA A 394 -0.68 -30.15 7.60
C ALA A 394 -1.76 -29.94 8.68
N THR A 395 -2.68 -30.91 8.80
CA THR A 395 -3.65 -31.00 9.89
C THR A 395 -2.94 -31.28 11.22
N ALA A 396 -3.25 -30.51 12.26
CA ALA A 396 -2.74 -30.72 13.61
C ALA A 396 -3.56 -31.77 14.36
N THR A 397 -2.89 -32.70 15.03
CA THR A 397 -3.55 -33.75 15.83
C THR A 397 -3.46 -33.40 17.32
N ALA A 398 -4.53 -32.87 17.90
CA ALA A 398 -4.61 -32.47 19.30
C ALA A 398 -5.03 -33.65 20.20
N ALA A 399 -4.09 -34.19 20.99
CA ALA A 399 -4.33 -35.18 22.04
C ALA A 399 -4.71 -34.50 23.36
N ILE A 400 -5.90 -34.80 23.88
CA ILE A 400 -6.51 -34.07 24.99
C ILE A 400 -6.54 -34.94 26.26
N PHE A 401 -5.99 -34.39 27.33
CA PHE A 401 -5.87 -35.04 28.63
C PHE A 401 -6.69 -34.29 29.69
N GLY A 402 -7.45 -35.03 30.50
CA GLY A 402 -8.20 -34.48 31.62
C GLY A 402 -7.29 -34.04 32.78
N PRO A 403 -7.82 -33.33 33.80
CA PRO A 403 -7.02 -32.82 34.92
C PRO A 403 -6.21 -33.91 35.65
N ALA A 404 -6.74 -35.13 35.71
CA ALA A 404 -6.08 -36.31 36.30
C ALA A 404 -5.05 -37.00 35.37
N GLY A 405 -4.54 -36.32 34.34
CA GLY A 405 -3.53 -36.85 33.38
C GLY A 405 -4.02 -37.96 32.45
N ARG A 406 -5.32 -38.34 32.51
CA ARG A 406 -5.89 -39.39 31.66
C ARG A 406 -6.17 -38.87 30.25
N PHE A 407 -5.83 -39.68 29.24
CA PHE A 407 -6.21 -39.42 27.86
C PHE A 407 -7.74 -39.55 27.68
N GLU A 408 -8.37 -38.48 27.21
CA GLU A 408 -9.83 -38.42 27.02
C GLU A 408 -10.22 -38.60 25.55
N ARG A 409 -9.60 -37.83 24.64
CA ARG A 409 -9.93 -37.78 23.19
C ARG A 409 -8.80 -37.20 22.34
N THR A 410 -8.95 -37.34 21.03
CA THR A 410 -8.14 -36.65 20.01
C THR A 410 -9.06 -35.78 19.16
N VAL A 411 -8.58 -34.62 18.72
CA VAL A 411 -9.27 -33.71 17.79
C VAL A 411 -8.30 -33.34 16.66
N GLU A 412 -8.76 -33.37 15.41
CA GLU A 412 -7.99 -32.89 14.25
C GLU A 412 -8.37 -31.42 13.99
N VAL A 413 -7.38 -30.53 13.83
CA VAL A 413 -7.58 -29.08 13.70
C VAL A 413 -6.66 -28.52 12.61
N GLU A 414 -7.20 -27.67 11.74
CA GLU A 414 -6.46 -27.03 10.66
C GLU A 414 -6.37 -25.51 10.87
N LEU A 415 -5.31 -24.89 10.36
CA LEU A 415 -5.20 -23.42 10.33
C LEU A 415 -6.16 -22.77 9.33
N GLY A 416 -6.63 -23.50 8.32
CA GLY A 416 -7.53 -22.96 7.29
C GLY A 416 -6.97 -21.70 6.62
N PRO A 417 -7.67 -20.53 6.68
CA PRO A 417 -7.15 -19.24 6.22
C PRO A 417 -5.93 -18.71 6.98
N ARG A 418 -5.77 -19.05 8.28
CA ARG A 418 -4.73 -18.51 9.18
C ARG A 418 -3.31 -19.00 8.86
N ARG A 419 -3.16 -19.83 7.82
CA ARG A 419 -1.86 -20.10 7.17
C ARG A 419 -1.21 -18.82 6.63
N SER A 420 -2.00 -17.86 6.15
CA SER A 420 -1.50 -16.53 5.75
C SER A 420 -0.92 -15.74 6.93
N ASN A 421 -1.56 -15.85 8.10
CA ASN A 421 -1.08 -15.26 9.34
C ASN A 421 0.22 -15.94 9.78
N LEU A 422 0.29 -17.27 9.82
CA LEU A 422 1.52 -17.97 10.20
C LEU A 422 2.69 -17.67 9.25
N ALA A 423 2.45 -17.55 7.94
CA ALA A 423 3.46 -17.09 6.99
C ALA A 423 3.96 -15.66 7.31
N SER A 424 3.06 -14.75 7.70
CA SER A 424 3.41 -13.38 8.10
C SER A 424 4.14 -13.34 9.44
N VAL A 425 3.76 -14.18 10.40
CA VAL A 425 4.40 -14.36 11.71
C VAL A 425 5.82 -14.89 11.57
N LEU A 426 6.04 -15.93 10.75
CA LEU A 426 7.38 -16.43 10.44
C LEU A 426 8.23 -15.36 9.72
N THR A 427 7.64 -14.62 8.77
CA THR A 427 8.34 -13.52 8.08
C THR A 427 8.76 -12.39 9.03
N ARG A 428 7.98 -12.12 10.08
CA ARG A 428 8.33 -11.14 11.13
C ARG A 428 9.41 -11.68 12.07
N ALA A 429 9.29 -12.93 12.51
CA ALA A 429 10.32 -13.57 13.32
C ALA A 429 11.69 -13.66 12.59
N ASP A 430 11.67 -13.95 11.28
CA ASP A 430 12.88 -13.99 10.44
C ASP A 430 13.50 -12.59 10.22
N ARG A 431 12.73 -11.51 10.40
CA ARG A 431 13.21 -10.10 10.39
C ARG A 431 13.77 -9.70 11.75
N ASP A 432 13.12 -10.12 12.84
CA ASP A 432 13.42 -9.66 14.21
C ASP A 432 14.62 -10.44 14.81
N GLY A 433 14.85 -11.68 14.37
CA GLY A 433 16.05 -12.46 14.69
C GLY A 433 16.04 -13.09 16.09
N ALA A 434 17.18 -13.62 16.53
CA ALA A 434 17.35 -14.07 17.91
C ALA A 434 17.85 -12.90 18.77
N GLY A 435 17.10 -12.52 19.82
CA GLY A 435 17.45 -11.41 20.69
C GLY A 435 18.66 -11.70 21.57
N GLU A 436 19.54 -10.71 21.74
CA GLU A 436 20.69 -10.82 22.66
C GLU A 436 20.26 -10.52 24.10
N GLY A 437 20.28 -11.52 24.99
CA GLY A 437 20.36 -11.28 26.45
C GLY A 437 19.57 -12.23 27.37
N ALA A 438 18.54 -12.92 26.89
CA ALA A 438 17.67 -13.76 27.72
C ALA A 438 17.70 -15.24 27.32
N GLU A 439 17.51 -16.16 28.27
CA GLU A 439 17.29 -17.58 27.97
C GLU A 439 15.90 -17.77 27.36
N THR A 440 15.81 -18.40 26.17
CA THR A 440 14.56 -18.61 25.43
C THR A 440 13.44 -19.21 26.28
N ALA A 441 13.75 -20.10 27.22
CA ALA A 441 12.78 -20.70 28.14
C ALA A 441 12.04 -19.64 28.98
N VAL A 442 12.78 -18.66 29.53
CA VAL A 442 12.23 -17.55 30.33
C VAL A 442 11.40 -16.60 29.45
N VAL A 443 11.83 -16.36 28.20
CA VAL A 443 11.06 -15.58 27.22
C VAL A 443 9.71 -16.26 26.91
N MET A 444 9.72 -17.58 26.67
CA MET A 444 8.52 -18.37 26.41
C MET A 444 7.58 -18.45 27.62
N GLU A 445 8.12 -18.58 28.85
CA GLU A 445 7.32 -18.54 30.08
C GLU A 445 6.61 -17.18 30.23
N ARG A 446 7.33 -16.07 30.03
CA ARG A 446 6.76 -14.70 30.04
C ARG A 446 5.69 -14.52 28.97
N ALA A 447 5.88 -15.08 27.78
CA ALA A 447 4.88 -15.07 26.71
C ALA A 447 3.60 -15.86 27.05
N LEU A 448 3.72 -16.95 27.81
CA LEU A 448 2.56 -17.72 28.31
C LEU A 448 1.88 -17.05 29.52
N ALA A 449 2.61 -16.27 30.32
CA ALA A 449 2.09 -15.48 31.43
C ALA A 449 1.33 -14.22 30.97
N ALA A 450 1.79 -13.55 29.91
CA ALA A 450 1.17 -12.36 29.33
C ALA A 450 0.82 -12.52 27.83
N PRO A 451 -0.02 -13.50 27.45
CA PRO A 451 -0.28 -13.84 26.05
C PRO A 451 -1.21 -12.81 25.37
N PRO A 452 -1.13 -12.62 24.04
CA PRO A 452 -2.00 -11.68 23.33
C PRO A 452 -3.49 -12.04 23.48
N PRO A 453 -4.38 -11.04 23.55
CA PRO A 453 -5.82 -11.26 23.74
C PRO A 453 -6.41 -12.06 22.58
N LEU A 454 -7.39 -12.91 22.86
CA LEU A 454 -8.09 -13.70 21.82
C LEU A 454 -9.05 -12.84 20.97
N SER A 455 -9.54 -11.74 21.54
CA SER A 455 -10.40 -10.77 20.85
C SER A 455 -10.25 -9.41 21.53
N LEU A 456 -10.33 -8.33 20.75
CA LEU A 456 -10.31 -6.94 21.23
C LEU A 456 -11.51 -6.18 20.66
N ARG A 457 -12.23 -5.44 21.49
CA ARG A 457 -13.40 -4.67 21.03
C ARG A 457 -12.97 -3.47 20.18
N GLY A 458 -13.73 -3.17 19.14
CA GLY A 458 -13.56 -1.96 18.33
C GLY A 458 -12.61 -2.09 17.13
N HIS A 459 -12.25 -3.31 16.70
CA HIS A 459 -11.68 -3.51 15.35
C HIS A 459 -12.77 -3.66 14.29
N PRO A 460 -12.59 -3.13 13.06
CA PRO A 460 -13.60 -3.18 12.00
C PRO A 460 -13.69 -4.54 11.30
N PHE A 461 -12.70 -5.42 11.48
CA PHE A 461 -12.53 -6.66 10.72
C PHE A 461 -13.45 -7.83 11.09
N LEU A 462 -14.45 -7.61 11.95
CA LEU A 462 -15.50 -8.62 12.17
C LEU A 462 -16.41 -8.69 10.94
N ASP A 463 -16.97 -9.86 10.68
CA ASP A 463 -18.10 -9.94 9.76
C ASP A 463 -19.30 -9.24 10.42
N ALA A 464 -19.83 -8.24 9.72
CA ALA A 464 -20.82 -7.31 10.23
C ALA A 464 -21.70 -6.85 9.07
N PRO A 465 -23.00 -6.63 9.29
CA PRO A 465 -23.92 -6.25 8.23
C PRO A 465 -23.47 -4.95 7.53
N PRO A 466 -23.73 -4.80 6.22
CA PRO A 466 -23.48 -3.56 5.51
C PRO A 466 -24.18 -2.36 6.18
N ALA A 467 -23.55 -1.19 6.11
CA ALA A 467 -24.05 0.02 6.75
C ALA A 467 -25.44 0.41 6.20
N GLU A 468 -26.42 0.51 7.11
CA GLU A 468 -27.79 0.94 6.78
C GLU A 468 -27.89 2.46 6.53
N SER A 469 -26.91 3.24 7.00
CA SER A 469 -26.93 4.71 6.95
C SER A 469 -25.54 5.32 6.77
N ALA A 470 -25.49 6.54 6.25
CA ALA A 470 -24.25 7.32 6.09
C ALA A 470 -23.55 7.56 7.43
N LYS A 471 -24.29 7.73 8.53
CA LYS A 471 -23.72 7.79 9.88
C LYS A 471 -22.98 6.50 10.25
N ALA A 472 -23.60 5.34 10.07
CA ALA A 472 -22.97 4.05 10.35
C ALA A 472 -21.74 3.80 9.45
N ALA A 473 -21.83 4.16 8.16
CA ALA A 473 -20.69 4.09 7.25
C ALA A 473 -19.53 5.02 7.68
N ARG A 474 -19.81 6.24 8.16
CA ARG A 474 -18.78 7.16 8.69
C ARG A 474 -18.12 6.64 9.95
N GLU A 475 -18.89 6.01 10.84
CA GLU A 475 -18.34 5.35 12.05
C GLU A 475 -17.44 4.16 11.67
N ALA A 476 -17.83 3.35 10.67
CA ALA A 476 -17.03 2.25 10.15
C ALA A 476 -15.74 2.72 9.45
N VAL A 477 -15.80 3.74 8.59
CA VAL A 477 -14.61 4.35 7.94
C VAL A 477 -13.66 4.96 8.97
N THR A 478 -14.18 5.62 10.01
CA THR A 478 -13.37 6.18 11.10
C THR A 478 -12.67 5.08 11.91
N ALA A 479 -13.33 3.94 12.14
CA ALA A 479 -12.69 2.77 12.73
C ALA A 479 -11.62 2.17 11.79
N LEU A 480 -11.87 2.12 10.49
CA LEU A 480 -10.95 1.61 9.48
C LEU A 480 -9.66 2.45 9.38
N GLY A 481 -9.76 3.79 9.34
CA GLY A 481 -8.58 4.68 9.31
C GLY A 481 -7.70 4.58 10.56
N ARG A 482 -8.29 4.28 11.73
CA ARG A 482 -7.53 3.99 12.96
C ARG A 482 -6.80 2.65 12.88
N TRP A 483 -7.42 1.63 12.28
CA TRP A 483 -6.91 0.27 12.19
C TRP A 483 -6.06 -0.02 10.94
N SER A 484 -6.02 0.88 9.96
CA SER A 484 -5.17 0.78 8.76
C SER A 484 -3.73 1.24 8.99
N LYS A 485 -3.39 1.76 10.17
CA LYS A 485 -2.00 2.06 10.55
C LYS A 485 -1.19 0.76 10.69
N PRO A 486 0.09 0.71 10.27
CA PRO A 486 0.90 -0.52 10.27
C PRO A 486 0.85 -1.31 11.59
N ALA A 487 1.16 -0.67 12.72
CA ALA A 487 1.12 -1.31 14.04
C ALA A 487 -0.27 -1.86 14.46
N LYS A 488 -1.37 -1.35 13.89
CA LYS A 488 -2.73 -1.87 14.12
C LYS A 488 -3.10 -3.01 13.16
N LEU A 489 -2.58 -3.00 11.93
CA LEU A 489 -2.66 -4.14 11.01
C LEU A 489 -1.82 -5.33 11.53
N ASP A 490 -0.62 -5.08 12.03
CA ASP A 490 0.24 -6.09 12.67
C ASP A 490 -0.44 -6.66 13.93
N MET A 491 -1.04 -5.81 14.77
CA MET A 491 -1.85 -6.27 15.92
C MET A 491 -3.03 -7.15 15.48
N ALA A 492 -3.70 -6.83 14.36
CA ALA A 492 -4.82 -7.62 13.85
C ALA A 492 -4.36 -8.97 13.25
N ILE A 493 -3.32 -8.97 12.42
CA ILE A 493 -2.87 -10.15 11.66
C ILE A 493 -1.97 -11.04 12.51
N LEU A 494 -1.01 -10.47 13.24
CA LEU A 494 0.01 -11.23 13.97
C LEU A 494 -0.43 -11.59 15.39
N ALA A 495 -1.04 -10.66 16.14
CA ALA A 495 -1.38 -10.87 17.55
C ALA A 495 -2.82 -11.42 17.75
N LEU A 496 -3.83 -10.82 17.10
CA LEU A 496 -5.22 -11.31 17.13
C LEU A 496 -5.48 -12.49 16.17
N SER A 497 -4.54 -12.81 15.28
CA SER A 497 -4.66 -13.91 14.30
C SER A 497 -5.91 -13.82 13.40
N ILE A 498 -6.29 -12.58 13.01
CA ILE A 498 -7.41 -12.31 12.10
C ILE A 498 -6.95 -12.60 10.65
N PRO A 499 -7.61 -13.52 9.91
CA PRO A 499 -7.26 -13.86 8.54
C PRO A 499 -7.08 -12.66 7.61
N ARG A 500 -6.06 -12.68 6.74
CA ARG A 500 -5.72 -11.53 5.89
C ARG A 500 -6.75 -11.26 4.78
N ASP A 501 -7.39 -12.32 4.30
CA ASP A 501 -8.60 -12.28 3.46
C ASP A 501 -9.76 -11.62 4.20
N GLN A 502 -10.05 -11.99 5.45
CA GLN A 502 -11.08 -11.33 6.27
C GLN A 502 -10.78 -9.83 6.50
N VAL A 503 -9.52 -9.46 6.72
CA VAL A 503 -9.09 -8.04 6.77
C VAL A 503 -9.39 -7.35 5.44
N ASP A 504 -8.93 -7.89 4.31
CA ASP A 504 -9.08 -7.28 2.99
C ASP A 504 -10.56 -7.19 2.54
N ASP A 505 -11.40 -8.18 2.89
CA ASP A 505 -12.84 -8.15 2.62
C ASP A 505 -13.60 -7.16 3.52
N ALA A 506 -13.17 -6.98 4.78
CA ALA A 506 -13.70 -5.92 5.63
C ALA A 506 -13.32 -4.52 5.10
N PHE A 507 -12.10 -4.33 4.56
CA PHE A 507 -11.75 -3.12 3.82
C PHE A 507 -12.68 -2.93 2.61
N ARG A 508 -12.85 -3.94 1.74
CA ARG A 508 -13.74 -3.86 0.56
C ARG A 508 -15.17 -3.47 0.95
N ARG A 509 -15.76 -4.16 1.94
CA ARG A 509 -17.14 -3.93 2.41
C ARG A 509 -17.33 -2.50 2.94
N ILE A 510 -16.43 -2.02 3.81
CA ILE A 510 -16.56 -0.69 4.43
C ILE A 510 -16.32 0.42 3.40
N LEU A 511 -15.43 0.22 2.43
CA LEU A 511 -15.18 1.19 1.36
C LEU A 511 -16.33 1.24 0.33
N ASP A 512 -16.98 0.11 0.04
CA ASP A 512 -18.19 0.07 -0.81
C ASP A 512 -19.41 0.69 -0.11
N ASP A 513 -19.60 0.42 1.20
CA ASP A 513 -20.62 1.13 1.99
C ASP A 513 -20.37 2.66 2.03
N ALA A 514 -19.11 3.08 2.13
CA ALA A 514 -18.75 4.50 2.07
C ALA A 514 -19.07 5.11 0.68
N LEU A 515 -18.74 4.41 -0.41
CA LEU A 515 -19.09 4.79 -1.78
C LEU A 515 -20.61 4.87 -1.99
N LYS A 516 -21.37 3.92 -1.46
CA LYS A 516 -22.84 3.83 -1.53
C LYS A 516 -23.56 4.97 -0.80
N HIS A 517 -22.99 5.46 0.31
CA HIS A 517 -23.58 6.53 1.12
C HIS A 517 -22.94 7.93 0.91
N GLY A 518 -21.84 8.02 0.15
CA GLY A 518 -21.12 9.27 -0.09
C GLY A 518 -20.33 9.79 1.12
N VAL A 519 -19.78 8.88 1.92
CA VAL A 519 -19.02 9.21 3.13
C VAL A 519 -17.56 9.49 2.76
N ALA A 520 -17.03 10.66 3.13
CA ALA A 520 -15.64 11.02 2.81
C ALA A 520 -14.61 10.05 3.41
N ILE A 521 -13.57 9.72 2.63
CA ILE A 521 -12.56 8.69 2.92
C ILE A 521 -11.17 9.34 2.96
N GLU A 522 -10.33 8.99 3.92
CA GLU A 522 -8.97 9.55 4.05
C GLU A 522 -8.03 9.02 2.95
N GLY A 523 -7.15 9.87 2.40
CA GLY A 523 -6.28 9.54 1.25
C GLY A 523 -5.53 8.18 1.30
N PRO A 524 -4.96 7.75 2.44
CA PRO A 524 -4.36 6.41 2.56
C PRO A 524 -5.34 5.25 2.29
N LEU A 525 -6.62 5.41 2.65
CA LEU A 525 -7.68 4.44 2.38
C LEU A 525 -8.11 4.47 0.91
N VAL A 526 -8.04 5.62 0.23
CA VAL A 526 -8.27 5.71 -1.24
C VAL A 526 -7.21 4.91 -2.01
N SER A 527 -5.93 5.06 -1.65
CA SER A 527 -4.84 4.25 -2.22
C SER A 527 -5.00 2.76 -1.93
N ARG A 528 -5.56 2.40 -0.75
CA ARG A 528 -5.91 1.00 -0.42
C ARG A 528 -7.10 0.49 -1.24
N ALA A 529 -8.11 1.33 -1.51
CA ALA A 529 -9.28 0.98 -2.30
C ALA A 529 -8.92 0.57 -3.75
N VAL A 530 -8.05 1.34 -4.40
CA VAL A 530 -7.49 1.01 -5.73
C VAL A 530 -6.70 -0.29 -5.67
N SER A 531 -5.83 -0.43 -4.65
CA SER A 531 -5.00 -1.63 -4.45
C SER A 531 -5.81 -2.91 -4.19
N LEU A 532 -7.05 -2.79 -3.69
CA LEU A 532 -7.98 -3.89 -3.44
C LEU A 532 -8.98 -4.14 -4.58
N GLY A 533 -8.97 -3.30 -5.63
CA GLY A 533 -9.86 -3.41 -6.79
C GLY A 533 -11.29 -2.90 -6.57
N VAL A 534 -11.53 -2.03 -5.58
CA VAL A 534 -12.85 -1.44 -5.27
C VAL A 534 -13.24 -0.37 -6.31
N VAL A 535 -12.22 0.30 -6.87
CA VAL A 535 -12.26 1.35 -7.90
C VAL A 535 -11.06 1.18 -8.81
N ALA A 536 -11.15 1.59 -10.07
CA ALA A 536 -10.03 1.51 -11.02
C ALA A 536 -9.00 2.63 -10.79
N GLU A 537 -9.48 3.84 -10.51
CA GLU A 537 -8.63 5.01 -10.25
C GLU A 537 -9.15 5.85 -9.08
N PRO A 538 -8.29 6.63 -8.37
CA PRO A 538 -8.73 7.50 -7.29
C PRO A 538 -9.77 8.56 -7.69
N GLY A 539 -9.72 9.05 -8.94
CA GLY A 539 -10.67 10.06 -9.44
C GLY A 539 -12.09 9.53 -9.50
N GLU A 540 -12.27 8.31 -10.03
CA GLU A 540 -13.54 7.57 -10.05
C GLU A 540 -14.14 7.44 -8.64
N MET A 541 -13.29 7.22 -7.63
CA MET A 541 -13.73 7.11 -6.24
C MET A 541 -14.33 8.42 -5.72
N VAL A 542 -13.69 9.55 -6.00
CA VAL A 542 -14.17 10.87 -5.55
C VAL A 542 -15.44 11.27 -6.30
N GLU A 543 -15.52 11.03 -7.61
CA GLU A 543 -16.74 11.28 -8.40
C GLU A 543 -17.93 10.48 -7.86
N ARG A 544 -17.75 9.17 -7.63
CA ARG A 544 -18.78 8.28 -7.05
C ARG A 544 -19.17 8.70 -5.63
N LEU A 545 -18.22 9.10 -4.78
CA LEU A 545 -18.48 9.59 -3.42
C LEU A 545 -19.32 10.87 -3.43
N VAL A 546 -18.96 11.84 -4.28
CA VAL A 546 -19.69 13.10 -4.44
C VAL A 546 -21.11 12.82 -4.90
N ASP A 547 -21.30 12.02 -5.95
CA ASP A 547 -22.64 11.74 -6.49
C ASP A 547 -23.54 10.99 -5.51
N ALA A 548 -23.01 9.99 -4.80
CA ALA A 548 -23.74 9.33 -3.72
C ALA A 548 -24.11 10.31 -2.61
N PHE A 549 -23.22 11.25 -2.23
CA PHE A 549 -23.51 12.18 -1.15
C PHE A 549 -24.60 13.20 -1.48
N ARG A 550 -24.71 13.62 -2.75
CA ARG A 550 -25.83 14.45 -3.24
C ARG A 550 -27.18 13.74 -3.09
N GLY A 551 -27.19 12.41 -3.21
CA GLY A 551 -28.35 11.59 -2.87
C GLY A 551 -28.62 11.66 -1.36
N THR A 552 -27.61 11.32 -0.56
CA THR A 552 -27.68 11.27 0.91
C THR A 552 -28.12 12.59 1.57
N SER A 553 -27.56 13.74 1.19
CA SER A 553 -27.90 15.03 1.81
C SER A 553 -29.33 15.50 1.50
N ARG A 554 -29.95 14.95 0.45
CA ARG A 554 -31.34 15.19 0.04
C ARG A 554 -32.36 14.21 0.64
N LEU A 555 -31.92 13.17 1.36
CA LEU A 555 -32.83 12.25 2.06
C LEU A 555 -33.48 12.90 3.28
N GLU A 556 -34.70 12.46 3.61
CA GLU A 556 -35.33 12.78 4.90
C GLU A 556 -34.47 12.17 6.03
N GLY A 557 -34.02 13.02 6.97
CA GLY A 557 -33.03 12.64 7.99
C GLY A 557 -31.58 12.50 7.49
N ARG A 558 -31.28 12.88 6.23
CA ARG A 558 -29.93 13.00 5.63
C ARG A 558 -28.94 11.88 5.95
N GLY A 559 -29.38 10.62 5.88
CA GLY A 559 -28.53 9.45 6.19
C GLY A 559 -28.05 9.36 7.64
N GLY A 560 -28.70 10.06 8.58
CA GLY A 560 -28.33 10.11 10.00
C GLY A 560 -27.34 11.21 10.37
N PHE A 561 -27.06 12.16 9.47
CA PHE A 561 -26.25 13.35 9.75
C PHE A 561 -27.12 14.56 10.15
N ASP A 562 -26.62 15.35 11.10
CA ASP A 562 -27.09 16.72 11.35
C ASP A 562 -26.46 17.72 10.34
N ASP A 563 -26.91 18.98 10.35
CA ASP A 563 -26.42 20.01 9.40
C ASP A 563 -24.89 20.18 9.44
N ARG A 564 -24.30 20.11 10.65
CA ARG A 564 -22.85 20.20 10.83
C ARG A 564 -22.15 18.98 10.26
N ALA A 565 -22.63 17.77 10.54
CA ALA A 565 -22.08 16.54 10.01
C ALA A 565 -22.19 16.44 8.48
N VAL A 566 -23.20 17.07 7.86
CA VAL A 566 -23.29 17.21 6.40
C VAL A 566 -22.24 18.18 5.86
N ALA A 567 -22.11 19.37 6.46
CA ALA A 567 -21.07 20.34 6.07
C ALA A 567 -19.65 19.79 6.25
N ASP A 568 -19.36 19.17 7.40
CA ASP A 568 -18.07 18.56 7.71
C ASP A 568 -17.75 17.35 6.79
N ASN A 569 -18.76 16.68 6.21
CA ASN A 569 -18.55 15.67 5.16
C ASN A 569 -18.32 16.30 3.79
N TRP A 570 -19.08 17.35 3.43
CA TRP A 570 -18.84 18.12 2.20
C TRP A 570 -17.44 18.71 2.15
N GLU A 571 -16.97 19.37 3.21
CA GLU A 571 -15.62 19.95 3.25
C GLU A 571 -14.53 18.90 2.98
N ARG A 572 -14.67 17.69 3.56
CA ARG A 572 -13.76 16.57 3.29
C ARG A 572 -13.84 16.09 1.83
N LEU A 573 -15.03 16.01 1.24
CA LEU A 573 -15.19 15.67 -0.19
C LEU A 573 -14.60 16.76 -1.11
N LEU A 574 -14.70 18.04 -0.75
CA LEU A 574 -14.06 19.14 -1.47
C LEU A 574 -12.52 19.06 -1.37
N THR A 575 -11.97 18.76 -0.19
CA THR A 575 -10.52 18.53 -0.02
C THR A 575 -10.03 17.36 -0.88
N LEU A 576 -10.77 16.24 -0.92
CA LEU A 576 -10.45 15.11 -1.79
C LEU A 576 -10.55 15.47 -3.27
N ALA A 577 -11.59 16.21 -3.69
CA ALA A 577 -11.70 16.67 -5.07
C ALA A 577 -10.54 17.59 -5.47
N GLU A 578 -9.99 18.39 -4.54
CA GLU A 578 -8.76 19.13 -4.78
C GLU A 578 -7.52 18.22 -4.84
N GLU A 579 -7.28 17.37 -3.84
CA GLU A 579 -6.12 16.47 -3.78
C GLU A 579 -6.01 15.60 -5.05
N TYR A 580 -7.15 15.14 -5.56
CA TYR A 580 -7.25 14.24 -6.71
C TYR A 580 -7.53 14.94 -8.06
N GLU A 581 -7.51 16.28 -8.12
CA GLU A 581 -7.76 17.13 -9.32
C GLU A 581 -9.13 16.93 -10.01
N VAL A 582 -10.13 16.45 -9.27
CA VAL A 582 -11.46 16.09 -9.80
C VAL A 582 -12.32 17.32 -10.06
N ALA A 583 -13.03 17.31 -11.18
CA ALA A 583 -13.93 18.39 -11.58
C ALA A 583 -15.34 18.11 -11.04
N LEU A 584 -15.74 18.78 -9.96
CA LEU A 584 -17.13 18.75 -9.50
C LEU A 584 -18.06 19.31 -10.58
N ASP A 585 -19.25 18.73 -10.74
CA ASP A 585 -20.30 19.36 -11.54
C ASP A 585 -20.94 20.54 -10.79
N GLY A 586 -21.57 21.45 -11.54
CA GLY A 586 -22.09 22.69 -10.96
C GLY A 586 -23.20 22.46 -9.93
N ASP A 587 -24.04 21.45 -10.11
CA ASP A 587 -25.16 21.16 -9.21
C ASP A 587 -24.68 20.41 -7.94
N ALA A 588 -23.53 19.74 -8.00
CA ALA A 588 -22.82 19.21 -6.82
C ALA A 588 -22.17 20.33 -6.01
N HIS A 589 -21.46 21.22 -6.69
CA HIS A 589 -20.80 22.39 -6.09
C HIS A 589 -21.80 23.35 -5.44
N GLU A 590 -22.90 23.68 -6.13
CA GLU A 590 -23.99 24.52 -5.60
C GLU A 590 -24.65 23.88 -4.35
N GLN A 591 -24.84 22.56 -4.33
CA GLN A 591 -25.34 21.85 -3.15
C GLN A 591 -24.34 21.91 -1.99
N ALA A 592 -23.06 21.62 -2.24
CA ALA A 592 -22.02 21.62 -1.20
C ALA A 592 -21.88 22.99 -0.52
N HIS A 593 -21.80 24.08 -1.30
CA HIS A 593 -21.73 25.42 -0.74
C HIS A 593 -23.03 25.84 -0.02
N THR A 594 -24.19 25.38 -0.47
CA THR A 594 -25.48 25.63 0.20
C THR A 594 -25.52 24.93 1.57
N ASP A 595 -25.17 23.64 1.62
CA ASP A 595 -25.20 22.83 2.84
C ASP A 595 -24.15 23.33 3.86
N ILE A 596 -22.95 23.73 3.41
CA ILE A 596 -21.90 24.34 4.26
C ILE A 596 -22.35 25.70 4.82
N ALA A 597 -22.91 26.58 3.99
CA ALA A 597 -23.36 27.91 4.42
C ALA A 597 -24.56 27.83 5.40
N ALA A 598 -25.42 26.83 5.25
CA ALA A 598 -26.52 26.57 6.19
C ALA A 598 -26.01 26.15 7.58
N ALA A 599 -24.92 25.37 7.65
CA ALA A 599 -24.32 24.94 8.92
C ALA A 599 -23.42 26.00 9.57
N ARG A 600 -22.84 26.92 8.79
CA ARG A 600 -21.88 27.94 9.27
C ARG A 600 -22.29 29.36 8.82
N PRO A 601 -23.27 30.00 9.51
CA PRO A 601 -23.75 31.34 9.17
C PRO A 601 -22.64 32.38 9.33
N GLY A 602 -22.03 32.75 8.21
CA GLY A 602 -20.83 33.58 8.13
C GLY A 602 -19.97 33.23 6.92
N SER A 603 -19.97 31.95 6.50
CA SER A 603 -19.42 31.54 5.21
C SER A 603 -20.32 32.04 4.08
N GLN A 604 -19.85 33.05 3.34
CA GLN A 604 -20.56 33.51 2.15
C GLN A 604 -20.30 32.54 1.00
N ALA A 605 -21.29 31.68 0.71
CA ALA A 605 -21.36 31.02 -0.58
C ALA A 605 -21.30 32.09 -1.70
N PRO A 606 -20.58 31.86 -2.82
CA PRO A 606 -20.56 32.78 -3.95
C PRO A 606 -21.99 33.13 -4.37
N ARG A 607 -22.28 34.42 -4.58
CA ARG A 607 -23.61 34.83 -5.06
C ARG A 607 -23.85 34.22 -6.44
N ALA A 608 -25.12 33.97 -6.76
CA ALA A 608 -25.53 33.64 -8.13
C ALA A 608 -25.35 34.87 -9.03
N VAL A 609 -24.12 35.05 -9.55
CA VAL A 609 -23.70 36.11 -10.46
C VAL A 609 -23.74 35.57 -11.89
N ALA A 610 -24.29 36.33 -12.84
CA ALA A 610 -24.28 35.92 -14.25
C ALA A 610 -22.87 36.11 -14.85
N GLU A 611 -22.53 35.32 -15.87
CA GLU A 611 -21.20 35.35 -16.51
C GLU A 611 -20.77 36.77 -16.95
N GLY A 612 -21.71 37.56 -17.48
CA GLY A 612 -21.47 38.96 -17.88
C GLY A 612 -21.35 39.96 -16.73
N ASP A 613 -21.76 39.61 -15.51
CA ASP A 613 -21.66 40.47 -14.31
C ASP A 613 -20.34 40.25 -13.56
N LEU A 614 -19.56 39.20 -13.87
CA LEU A 614 -18.25 38.93 -13.27
C LEU A 614 -17.27 40.11 -13.41
N GLY A 615 -17.32 40.82 -14.53
CA GLY A 615 -16.52 42.02 -14.78
C GLY A 615 -16.82 43.19 -13.82
N ALA A 616 -17.95 43.18 -13.12
CA ALA A 616 -18.31 44.19 -12.12
C ALA A 616 -17.82 43.85 -10.70
N LEU A 617 -17.25 42.66 -10.47
CA LEU A 617 -16.71 42.24 -9.17
C LEU A 617 -15.31 42.80 -8.92
N GLU A 618 -14.95 42.99 -7.65
CA GLU A 618 -13.55 43.22 -7.27
C GLU A 618 -12.73 41.93 -7.41
N THR A 619 -11.42 42.07 -7.68
CA THR A 619 -10.50 40.94 -7.87
C THR A 619 -10.53 39.93 -6.71
N LYS A 620 -10.69 40.41 -5.47
CA LYS A 620 -10.80 39.58 -4.25
C LYS A 620 -12.01 38.64 -4.29
N ASP A 621 -13.15 39.10 -4.81
CA ASP A 621 -14.41 38.37 -4.86
C ASP A 621 -14.43 37.45 -6.08
N LEU A 622 -13.87 37.92 -7.20
CA LEU A 622 -13.79 37.18 -8.45
C LEU A 622 -12.95 35.90 -8.33
N VAL A 623 -11.91 35.89 -7.47
CA VAL A 623 -11.11 34.68 -7.16
C VAL A 623 -11.97 33.51 -6.67
N ALA A 624 -13.07 33.75 -5.95
CA ALA A 624 -13.95 32.67 -5.48
C ALA A 624 -14.66 31.92 -6.63
N TYR A 625 -14.83 32.54 -7.79
CA TYR A 625 -15.50 31.93 -8.95
C TYR A 625 -14.55 31.10 -9.83
N VAL A 626 -13.23 31.14 -9.57
CA VAL A 626 -12.21 30.37 -10.31
C VAL A 626 -12.33 28.86 -10.04
N GLU A 627 -13.00 28.46 -8.96
CA GLU A 627 -13.31 27.05 -8.69
C GLU A 627 -14.74 26.66 -9.15
N HIS A 628 -15.60 27.63 -9.43
CA HIS A 628 -17.02 27.42 -9.70
C HIS A 628 -17.26 26.72 -11.06
N PRO A 629 -17.84 25.51 -11.13
CA PRO A 629 -17.80 24.69 -12.34
C PRO A 629 -18.41 25.32 -13.60
N LYS A 630 -19.40 26.21 -13.44
CA LYS A 630 -20.07 26.92 -14.55
C LYS A 630 -19.44 28.27 -14.91
N LEU A 631 -18.53 28.81 -14.08
CA LEU A 631 -18.01 30.19 -14.20
C LEU A 631 -16.48 30.31 -14.18
N ARG A 632 -15.75 29.27 -13.74
CA ARG A 632 -14.29 29.23 -13.61
C ARG A 632 -13.52 29.68 -14.84
N ARG A 633 -13.97 29.32 -16.05
CA ARG A 633 -13.41 29.77 -17.33
C ARG A 633 -13.48 31.29 -17.47
N ALA A 634 -14.65 31.88 -17.29
CA ALA A 634 -14.87 33.31 -17.41
C ALA A 634 -14.16 34.10 -16.30
N ALA A 635 -14.21 33.59 -15.06
CA ALA A 635 -13.50 34.18 -13.93
C ALA A 635 -11.98 34.13 -14.10
N ALA A 636 -11.43 33.02 -14.61
CA ALA A 636 -10.00 32.90 -14.93
C ALA A 636 -9.59 33.90 -16.03
N LEU A 637 -10.33 33.98 -17.13
CA LEU A 637 -10.04 34.91 -18.22
C LEU A 637 -10.12 36.38 -17.77
N GLU A 638 -11.10 36.74 -16.94
CA GLU A 638 -11.26 38.10 -16.40
C GLU A 638 -10.23 38.44 -15.30
N LEU A 639 -9.70 37.45 -14.57
CA LEU A 639 -8.56 37.70 -13.66
C LEU A 639 -7.24 37.83 -14.41
N LEU A 640 -7.01 37.02 -15.44
CA LEU A 640 -5.80 37.11 -16.27
C LEU A 640 -5.81 38.37 -17.18
N SER A 641 -6.98 38.91 -17.55
CA SER A 641 -7.08 40.20 -18.24
C SER A 641 -6.74 41.40 -17.34
N ARG A 642 -6.87 41.24 -16.01
CA ARG A 642 -6.53 42.23 -14.98
C ARG A 642 -5.10 42.10 -14.45
N ALA A 643 -4.49 40.91 -14.58
CA ALA A 643 -3.16 40.61 -14.07
C ALA A 643 -2.07 41.39 -14.81
N GLY A 644 -1.19 42.03 -14.05
CA GLY A 644 0.09 42.55 -14.54
C GLY A 644 1.13 41.44 -14.69
N ALA A 645 2.26 41.78 -15.34
CA ALA A 645 3.40 40.87 -15.51
C ALA A 645 4.16 40.54 -14.20
N ASP A 646 3.75 41.14 -13.08
CA ASP A 646 4.29 40.93 -11.74
C ASP A 646 3.33 40.12 -10.82
N ASP A 647 2.07 39.90 -11.21
CA ASP A 647 1.01 39.29 -10.37
C ASP A 647 1.09 37.75 -10.27
N ALA A 648 2.29 37.24 -9.99
CA ALA A 648 2.58 35.81 -9.95
C ALA A 648 1.70 35.00 -8.99
N GLU A 649 1.23 35.59 -7.89
CA GLU A 649 0.30 34.93 -6.96
C GLU A 649 -1.08 34.71 -7.59
N LEU A 650 -1.63 35.73 -8.27
CA LEU A 650 -2.93 35.62 -8.92
C LEU A 650 -2.88 34.61 -10.08
N VAL A 651 -1.80 34.63 -10.85
CA VAL A 651 -1.54 33.64 -11.90
C VAL A 651 -1.45 32.23 -11.30
N SER A 652 -0.74 32.04 -10.18
CA SER A 652 -0.66 30.75 -9.49
C SER A 652 -2.03 30.23 -9.03
N ARG A 653 -2.89 31.11 -8.47
CA ARG A 653 -4.27 30.75 -8.09
C ARG A 653 -5.09 30.28 -9.30
N VAL A 654 -5.01 30.98 -10.44
CA VAL A 654 -5.71 30.56 -11.67
C VAL A 654 -5.16 29.24 -12.21
N VAL A 655 -3.83 29.10 -12.32
CA VAL A 655 -3.18 27.88 -12.84
C VAL A 655 -3.46 26.65 -11.97
N ARG A 656 -3.55 26.80 -10.64
CA ARG A 656 -4.01 25.73 -9.72
C ARG A 656 -5.40 25.22 -10.09
N ALA A 657 -6.34 26.11 -10.43
CA ALA A 657 -7.69 25.75 -10.85
C ALA A 657 -7.73 25.16 -12.28
N VAL A 658 -6.83 25.55 -13.18
CA VAL A 658 -6.72 24.94 -14.53
C VAL A 658 -6.46 23.43 -14.46
N ARG A 659 -5.78 22.92 -13.41
CA ARG A 659 -5.64 21.47 -13.16
C ARG A 659 -7.00 20.78 -12.98
N LYS A 660 -7.99 21.47 -12.40
CA LYS A 660 -9.38 20.97 -12.22
C LYS A 660 -10.20 21.10 -13.51
N MET A 661 -9.87 22.01 -14.44
CA MET A 661 -10.64 22.27 -15.67
C MET A 661 -10.66 21.09 -16.68
N PRO A 662 -11.71 21.00 -17.53
CA PRO A 662 -11.76 20.12 -18.69
C PRO A 662 -10.99 20.69 -19.90
N ARG A 663 -10.63 19.82 -20.84
CA ARG A 663 -9.76 20.08 -22.00
C ARG A 663 -10.06 21.38 -22.77
N GLU A 664 -11.33 21.69 -23.02
CA GLU A 664 -11.74 22.87 -23.77
C GLU A 664 -11.49 24.18 -22.99
N GLU A 665 -11.75 24.20 -21.69
CA GLU A 665 -11.45 25.36 -20.84
C GLU A 665 -9.93 25.59 -20.71
N VAL A 666 -9.13 24.52 -20.68
CA VAL A 666 -7.66 24.61 -20.68
C VAL A 666 -7.12 25.22 -21.98
N LEU A 667 -7.71 24.88 -23.13
CA LEU A 667 -7.37 25.49 -24.43
C LEU A 667 -7.72 26.97 -24.54
N ASP A 668 -8.72 27.44 -23.78
CA ASP A 668 -9.08 28.86 -23.72
C ASP A 668 -8.21 29.65 -22.73
N VAL A 669 -7.89 29.08 -21.55
CA VAL A 669 -7.22 29.82 -20.45
C VAL A 669 -5.68 29.78 -20.53
N MET A 670 -5.07 28.66 -20.93
CA MET A 670 -3.60 28.55 -20.89
C MET A 670 -2.85 29.48 -21.88
N PRO A 671 -3.34 29.74 -23.11
CA PRO A 671 -2.71 30.71 -24.00
C PRO A 671 -2.66 32.15 -23.44
N THR A 672 -3.64 32.56 -22.62
CA THR A 672 -3.68 33.93 -22.06
C THR A 672 -2.64 34.17 -20.96
N LEU A 673 -1.87 33.15 -20.58
CA LEU A 673 -0.71 33.27 -19.69
C LEU A 673 0.54 33.81 -20.41
N LEU A 674 0.61 33.70 -21.74
CA LEU A 674 1.80 34.08 -22.50
C LEU A 674 2.16 35.58 -22.39
N PRO A 675 1.22 36.54 -22.42
CA PRO A 675 1.53 37.96 -22.22
C PRO A 675 2.06 38.30 -20.82
N LEU A 676 1.81 37.44 -19.81
CA LEU A 676 2.20 37.66 -18.42
C LEU A 676 3.65 37.22 -18.13
N GLY A 677 4.27 36.47 -19.05
CA GLY A 677 5.70 36.18 -19.02
C GLY A 677 6.16 35.50 -17.73
N GLU A 678 7.15 36.10 -17.06
CA GLU A 678 7.87 35.48 -15.94
C GLU A 678 7.00 35.23 -14.69
N ALA A 679 5.89 35.96 -14.50
CA ALA A 679 4.91 35.69 -13.45
C ALA A 679 4.27 34.29 -13.57
N ALA A 680 4.01 33.82 -14.79
CA ALA A 680 3.43 32.49 -15.01
C ALA A 680 4.44 31.36 -14.79
N GLY A 681 5.74 31.63 -14.88
CA GLY A 681 6.76 30.60 -15.04
C GLY A 681 6.97 29.67 -13.84
N GLY A 682 6.64 30.11 -12.62
CA GLY A 682 6.63 29.23 -11.44
C GLY A 682 5.48 28.21 -11.53
N ALA A 683 4.25 28.73 -11.61
CA ALA A 683 3.04 27.90 -11.66
C ALA A 683 3.01 26.96 -12.88
N LEU A 684 3.53 27.40 -14.04
CA LEU A 684 3.67 26.56 -15.22
C LEU A 684 4.67 25.40 -15.02
N ILE A 685 5.79 25.64 -14.33
CA ILE A 685 6.75 24.58 -13.98
C ILE A 685 6.10 23.54 -13.06
N ASP A 686 5.38 23.99 -12.03
CA ASP A 686 4.69 23.09 -11.09
C ASP A 686 3.56 22.29 -11.78
N THR A 687 2.95 22.86 -12.82
CA THR A 687 1.86 22.24 -13.60
C THR A 687 2.35 21.14 -14.55
N LEU A 688 3.66 21.01 -14.78
CA LEU A 688 4.23 19.79 -15.38
C LEU A 688 3.99 18.54 -14.51
N GLY A 689 3.69 18.69 -13.22
CA GLY A 689 3.28 17.62 -12.32
C GLY A 689 1.76 17.39 -12.20
N ALA A 690 0.92 18.00 -13.06
CA ALA A 690 -0.53 17.81 -13.02
C ALA A 690 -0.94 16.37 -13.40
N ARG A 691 -2.05 15.87 -12.84
CA ARG A 691 -2.53 14.49 -13.09
C ARG A 691 -3.03 14.30 -14.52
N LYS A 692 -3.71 15.31 -15.07
CA LYS A 692 -4.30 15.28 -16.42
C LYS A 692 -3.25 15.51 -17.52
N THR A 693 -3.18 14.58 -18.49
CA THR A 693 -2.22 14.59 -19.61
C THR A 693 -2.22 15.89 -20.41
N PHE A 694 -3.41 16.38 -20.81
CA PHE A 694 -3.55 17.62 -21.58
C PHE A 694 -3.17 18.89 -20.78
N VAL A 695 -3.21 18.85 -19.44
CA VAL A 695 -2.76 19.96 -18.59
C VAL A 695 -1.23 20.02 -18.56
N ARG A 696 -0.55 18.86 -18.42
CA ARG A 696 0.91 18.79 -18.56
C ARG A 696 1.39 19.22 -19.95
N GLN A 697 0.67 18.79 -21.00
CA GLN A 697 0.91 19.21 -22.38
C GLN A 697 0.78 20.72 -22.56
N ALA A 698 -0.32 21.33 -22.05
CA ALA A 698 -0.50 22.78 -22.09
C ALA A 698 0.61 23.54 -21.35
N ALA A 699 1.02 23.07 -20.17
CA ALA A 699 2.12 23.67 -19.42
C ALA A 699 3.45 23.59 -20.19
N ALA A 700 3.77 22.45 -20.80
CA ALA A 700 4.95 22.30 -21.65
C ALA A 700 4.92 23.27 -22.85
N LEU A 701 3.78 23.38 -23.54
CA LEU A 701 3.60 24.33 -24.65
C LEU A 701 3.82 25.79 -24.18
N CYS A 702 3.18 26.22 -23.09
CA CYS A 702 3.39 27.56 -22.52
C CYS A 702 4.87 27.85 -22.20
N LEU A 703 5.57 26.91 -21.57
CA LEU A 703 6.98 27.06 -21.22
C LEU A 703 7.91 27.13 -22.44
N GLY A 704 7.54 26.44 -23.52
CA GLY A 704 8.19 26.51 -24.83
C GLY A 704 8.02 27.87 -25.51
N GLU A 705 6.78 28.35 -25.66
CA GLU A 705 6.50 29.65 -26.28
C GLU A 705 7.11 30.81 -25.46
N LEU A 706 7.13 30.70 -24.13
CA LEU A 706 7.80 31.66 -23.24
C LEU A 706 9.34 31.53 -23.21
N GLN A 707 9.92 30.52 -23.87
CA GLN A 707 11.37 30.23 -23.90
C GLN A 707 12.04 30.22 -22.51
N MET A 708 11.31 29.74 -21.49
CA MET A 708 11.72 29.83 -20.09
C MET A 708 12.89 28.93 -19.73
N ARG A 709 14.12 29.43 -19.83
CA ARG A 709 15.35 28.63 -19.58
C ARG A 709 15.40 27.94 -18.22
N ARG A 710 14.73 28.49 -17.19
CA ARG A 710 14.60 27.83 -15.86
C ARG A 710 13.78 26.53 -15.91
N SER A 711 12.85 26.40 -16.86
CA SER A 711 12.03 25.21 -17.07
C SER A 711 12.75 24.05 -17.76
N ILE A 712 13.93 24.26 -18.35
CA ILE A 712 14.68 23.22 -19.08
C ILE A 712 14.91 21.97 -18.22
N ARG A 713 15.24 22.12 -16.92
CA ARG A 713 15.39 20.96 -16.02
C ARG A 713 14.05 20.27 -15.74
N PRO A 714 12.98 20.96 -15.31
CA PRO A 714 11.63 20.39 -15.23
C PRO A 714 11.15 19.68 -16.50
N LEU A 715 11.33 20.28 -17.69
CA LEU A 715 10.92 19.69 -18.97
C LEU A 715 11.75 18.44 -19.32
N VAL A 716 13.06 18.43 -19.04
CA VAL A 716 13.89 17.22 -19.20
C VAL A 716 13.48 16.12 -18.23
N GLN A 717 13.01 16.46 -17.02
CA GLN A 717 12.46 15.48 -16.08
C GLN A 717 11.11 14.94 -16.58
N ALA A 718 10.20 15.81 -17.04
CA ALA A 718 8.93 15.41 -17.65
C ALA A 718 9.14 14.51 -18.89
N LEU A 719 10.19 14.73 -19.69
CA LEU A 719 10.55 13.85 -20.81
C LEU A 719 10.93 12.43 -20.34
N VAL A 720 11.49 12.27 -19.14
CA VAL A 720 11.79 10.95 -18.55
C VAL A 720 10.54 10.32 -17.96
N ASP A 721 9.80 11.07 -17.14
CA ASP A 721 8.79 10.52 -16.24
C ASP A 721 7.39 10.37 -16.89
N GLU A 722 7.10 11.08 -17.97
CA GLU A 722 5.78 11.06 -18.63
C GLU A 722 5.44 9.64 -19.15
N PRO A 723 4.34 9.01 -18.71
CA PRO A 723 3.98 7.66 -19.14
C PRO A 723 3.22 7.61 -20.49
N THR A 724 2.71 8.75 -21.00
CA THR A 724 1.89 8.81 -22.22
C THR A 724 2.63 9.46 -23.40
N GLU A 725 2.13 9.32 -24.63
CA GLU A 725 2.74 9.90 -25.84
C GLU A 725 2.86 11.44 -25.85
N VAL A 726 2.36 12.14 -24.81
CA VAL A 726 2.68 13.55 -24.53
C VAL A 726 4.21 13.78 -24.42
N TRP A 727 5.00 12.75 -24.12
CA TRP A 727 6.46 12.83 -24.14
C TRP A 727 7.00 13.28 -25.53
N GLU A 728 6.32 12.97 -26.64
CA GLU A 728 6.70 13.48 -27.97
C GLU A 728 6.62 15.01 -28.06
N GLU A 729 5.60 15.61 -27.45
CA GLU A 729 5.40 17.06 -27.44
C GLU A 729 6.39 17.74 -26.49
N VAL A 730 6.68 17.14 -25.34
CA VAL A 730 7.76 17.60 -24.44
C VAL A 730 9.11 17.56 -25.16
N ALA A 731 9.38 16.53 -25.97
CA ALA A 731 10.58 16.42 -26.80
C ALA A 731 10.65 17.50 -27.88
N ARG A 732 9.55 17.81 -28.57
CA ARG A 732 9.47 18.90 -29.55
C ARG A 732 9.66 20.27 -28.90
N VAL A 733 8.97 20.52 -27.78
CA VAL A 733 9.11 21.74 -26.96
C VAL A 733 10.57 21.92 -26.53
N LEU A 734 11.22 20.88 -26.02
CA LEU A 734 12.63 20.94 -25.61
C LEU A 734 13.59 21.28 -26.77
N ALA A 735 13.29 20.86 -28.01
CA ALA A 735 14.12 21.18 -29.15
C ALA A 735 14.15 22.69 -29.47
N THR A 736 13.07 23.44 -29.19
CA THR A 736 13.01 24.91 -29.41
C THR A 736 14.07 25.67 -28.61
N PHE A 737 14.46 25.16 -27.43
CA PHE A 737 15.51 25.73 -26.57
C PHE A 737 16.93 25.52 -27.13
N GLY A 738 17.07 24.78 -28.24
CA GLY A 738 18.34 24.55 -28.94
C GLY A 738 19.42 23.93 -28.05
N ARG A 739 20.67 24.35 -28.25
CA ARG A 739 21.86 23.89 -27.47
C ARG A 739 21.74 24.03 -25.96
N SER A 740 20.87 24.90 -25.44
CA SER A 740 20.84 25.22 -24.01
C SER A 740 20.44 24.03 -23.13
N ILE A 741 19.79 23.02 -23.71
CA ILE A 741 19.36 21.80 -23.02
C ILE A 741 20.48 20.79 -22.74
N GLU A 742 21.67 20.90 -23.36
CA GLU A 742 22.74 19.88 -23.28
C GLU A 742 23.05 19.49 -21.82
N ARG A 743 23.19 20.47 -20.93
CA ARG A 743 23.48 20.25 -19.50
C ARG A 743 22.35 19.50 -18.76
N GLY A 744 21.11 19.64 -19.21
CA GLY A 744 19.97 18.88 -18.72
C GLY A 744 20.05 17.43 -19.20
N LEU A 745 20.13 17.23 -20.52
CA LEU A 745 20.13 15.89 -21.12
C LEU A 745 21.29 15.01 -20.63
N ARG A 746 22.47 15.60 -20.37
CA ARG A 746 23.62 14.88 -19.80
C ARG A 746 23.35 14.19 -18.46
N ARG A 747 22.34 14.61 -17.70
CA ARG A 747 21.95 13.99 -16.43
C ARG A 747 21.04 12.78 -16.58
N VAL A 748 20.41 12.61 -17.74
CA VAL A 748 19.42 11.54 -18.02
C VAL A 748 19.83 10.62 -19.17
N ALA A 749 21.00 10.85 -19.79
CA ALA A 749 21.50 10.10 -20.94
C ALA A 749 21.71 8.59 -20.68
N GLU A 750 22.02 8.26 -19.41
CA GLU A 750 22.30 6.91 -18.90
C GLU A 750 21.11 6.29 -18.16
N VAL A 751 19.98 7.00 -18.04
CA VAL A 751 18.74 6.43 -17.50
C VAL A 751 18.13 5.49 -18.56
N ASP A 752 17.75 4.29 -18.13
CA ASP A 752 17.19 3.28 -19.02
C ASP A 752 15.80 3.67 -19.55
N GLY A 753 15.42 3.12 -20.72
CA GLY A 753 14.21 3.49 -21.45
C GLY A 753 14.25 4.85 -22.16
N VAL A 754 14.94 5.86 -21.62
CA VAL A 754 14.97 7.24 -22.16
C VAL A 754 15.68 7.35 -23.53
N GLY A 755 16.35 6.29 -23.98
CA GLY A 755 17.13 6.27 -25.23
C GLY A 755 16.34 6.65 -26.49
N GLU A 756 15.11 6.14 -26.65
CA GLU A 756 14.23 6.54 -27.77
C GLU A 756 13.81 8.00 -27.65
N ARG A 757 13.46 8.44 -26.44
CA ARG A 757 12.96 9.80 -26.17
C ARG A 757 14.00 10.86 -26.51
N LEU A 758 15.26 10.60 -26.17
CA LEU A 758 16.40 11.43 -26.57
C LEU A 758 16.65 11.40 -28.08
N ALA A 759 16.59 10.23 -28.73
CA ALA A 759 16.75 10.13 -30.19
C ALA A 759 15.68 10.93 -30.96
N TYR A 760 14.44 10.89 -30.48
CA TYR A 760 13.32 11.64 -31.04
C TYR A 760 13.44 13.16 -30.81
N LEU A 761 13.84 13.58 -29.60
CA LEU A 761 14.19 14.98 -29.30
C LEU A 761 15.32 15.48 -30.21
N PHE A 762 16.35 14.66 -30.46
CA PHE A 762 17.44 15.02 -31.35
C PHE A 762 17.01 15.13 -32.81
N ALA A 763 16.04 14.32 -33.25
CA ALA A 763 15.44 14.47 -34.58
C ALA A 763 14.71 15.82 -34.72
N HIS A 764 14.02 16.31 -33.69
CA HIS A 764 13.45 17.66 -33.67
C HIS A 764 14.53 18.76 -33.63
N LEU A 765 15.61 18.60 -32.85
CA LEU A 765 16.74 19.54 -32.89
C LEU A 765 17.40 19.65 -34.28
N GLU A 766 17.39 18.58 -35.09
CA GLU A 766 17.86 18.67 -36.48
C GLU A 766 16.92 19.54 -37.35
N LEU A 767 15.59 19.46 -37.11
CA LEU A 767 14.58 20.27 -37.80
C LEU A 767 14.62 21.75 -37.38
N GLU A 768 14.97 22.05 -36.14
CA GLU A 768 15.29 23.41 -35.65
C GLU A 768 16.68 23.92 -36.10
N GLY A 769 17.38 23.15 -36.95
CA GLY A 769 18.64 23.55 -37.58
C GLY A 769 19.91 23.25 -36.78
N GLU A 770 19.79 22.62 -35.60
CA GLU A 770 20.93 22.35 -34.71
C GLU A 770 21.77 21.11 -35.08
N GLY A 771 21.62 20.61 -36.31
CA GLY A 771 22.45 19.53 -36.88
C GLY A 771 23.97 19.80 -36.92
N SER A 772 24.44 21.02 -36.60
CA SER A 772 25.87 21.28 -36.35
C SER A 772 26.31 20.95 -34.92
N PHE A 773 25.43 21.15 -33.94
CA PHE A 773 25.61 20.73 -32.55
C PHE A 773 25.50 19.20 -32.43
N LEU A 774 24.47 18.60 -33.04
CA LEU A 774 24.26 17.14 -33.03
C LEU A 774 25.48 16.37 -33.58
N ARG A 775 26.07 16.81 -34.70
CA ARG A 775 27.28 16.20 -35.26
C ARG A 775 28.52 16.34 -34.39
N LYS A 776 28.60 17.37 -33.54
CA LYS A 776 29.67 17.49 -32.54
C LYS A 776 29.42 16.52 -31.38
N LEU A 777 28.18 16.44 -30.89
CA LEU A 777 27.78 15.56 -29.80
C LEU A 777 27.98 14.08 -30.18
N ALA A 778 27.56 13.69 -31.38
CA ALA A 778 27.75 12.36 -31.96
C ALA A 778 29.21 12.04 -32.35
N SER A 779 30.18 12.95 -32.16
CA SER A 779 31.61 12.68 -32.43
C SER A 779 32.36 12.09 -31.23
N ASP A 780 31.73 12.02 -30.07
CA ASP A 780 32.22 11.27 -28.91
C ASP A 780 31.36 10.01 -28.71
N GLU A 781 31.84 8.88 -29.22
CA GLU A 781 31.15 7.58 -29.10
C GLU A 781 31.20 7.02 -27.66
N ASN A 782 32.08 7.55 -26.80
CA ASN A 782 32.17 7.17 -25.39
C ASN A 782 31.19 7.97 -24.52
N ASP A 783 30.77 9.17 -24.96
CA ASP A 783 29.69 9.93 -24.34
C ASP A 783 28.34 9.19 -24.51
N ALA A 784 27.66 8.91 -23.40
CA ALA A 784 26.31 8.32 -23.44
C ALA A 784 25.34 9.18 -24.25
N LEU A 785 25.43 10.52 -24.13
CA LEU A 785 24.58 11.44 -24.87
C LEU A 785 24.94 11.48 -26.36
N GLY A 786 26.23 11.32 -26.69
CA GLY A 786 26.72 11.16 -28.07
C GLY A 786 26.17 9.90 -28.75
N ARG A 787 26.14 8.77 -28.05
CA ARG A 787 25.51 7.53 -28.55
C ARG A 787 24.01 7.68 -28.83
N ARG A 788 23.26 8.39 -27.98
CA ARG A 788 21.83 8.67 -28.25
C ARG A 788 21.63 9.64 -29.44
N ALA A 789 22.57 10.56 -29.68
CA ALA A 789 22.53 11.47 -30.83
C ALA A 789 22.74 10.73 -32.17
N LEU A 790 23.52 9.64 -32.21
CA LEU A 790 23.71 8.82 -33.41
C LEU A 790 22.42 8.12 -33.89
N SER A 791 21.45 7.86 -33.00
CA SER A 791 20.16 7.24 -33.37
C SER A 791 19.09 8.22 -33.87
N ALA A 792 19.32 9.54 -33.80
CA ALA A 792 18.36 10.55 -34.24
C ALA A 792 17.83 10.38 -35.70
N PRO A 793 18.64 9.98 -36.70
CA PRO A 793 18.16 9.83 -38.08
C PRO A 793 17.05 8.79 -38.25
N ALA A 794 16.95 7.78 -37.37
CA ALA A 794 15.87 6.79 -37.39
C ALA A 794 14.50 7.40 -37.06
N HIS A 795 14.48 8.52 -36.33
CA HIS A 795 13.28 9.22 -35.90
C HIS A 795 12.94 10.44 -36.78
N ALA A 796 13.80 10.81 -37.72
CA ALA A 796 13.66 12.03 -38.52
C ALA A 796 12.40 12.10 -39.39
N GLU A 797 11.83 10.95 -39.80
CA GLU A 797 10.54 10.92 -40.51
C GLU A 797 9.35 11.10 -39.56
N ARG A 798 9.34 10.42 -38.40
CA ARG A 798 8.34 10.59 -37.34
C ARG A 798 8.30 12.04 -36.83
N ALA A 799 9.47 12.65 -36.61
CA ALA A 799 9.60 14.03 -36.17
C ALA A 799 9.09 15.04 -37.21
N ARG A 800 9.40 14.85 -38.51
CA ARG A 800 8.83 15.66 -39.60
C ARG A 800 7.31 15.52 -39.66
N ALA A 801 6.80 14.29 -39.69
CA ALA A 801 5.36 14.03 -39.74
C ALA A 801 4.61 14.62 -38.53
N HIS A 802 5.18 14.56 -37.32
CA HIS A 802 4.64 15.23 -36.14
C HIS A 802 4.60 16.75 -36.32
N ARG A 803 5.74 17.38 -36.64
CA ARG A 803 5.84 18.85 -36.77
C ARG A 803 4.91 19.38 -37.87
N ASP A 804 4.89 18.71 -39.02
CA ASP A 804 4.11 19.13 -40.19
C ASP A 804 2.60 18.87 -39.98
N ARG A 805 2.20 18.00 -39.05
CA ARG A 805 0.80 17.87 -38.55
C ARG A 805 0.42 18.99 -37.59
N VAL A 806 1.28 19.32 -36.63
CA VAL A 806 1.03 20.39 -35.64
C VAL A 806 0.98 21.79 -36.30
N ALA A 807 1.77 22.00 -37.36
CA ALA A 807 1.77 23.24 -38.15
C ALA A 807 0.87 23.21 -39.41
N GLY A 808 0.11 22.12 -39.62
CA GLY A 808 -0.68 21.90 -40.83
C GLY A 808 -2.03 22.62 -40.83
N PRO A 809 -2.51 23.13 -41.98
CA PRO A 809 -3.84 23.76 -42.08
C PRO A 809 -4.99 22.76 -42.21
N ASP A 810 -4.69 21.51 -42.54
CA ASP A 810 -5.70 20.46 -42.77
C ASP A 810 -6.23 19.89 -41.45
N ASP A 811 -7.48 19.42 -41.50
CA ASP A 811 -8.16 18.85 -40.34
C ASP A 811 -7.77 17.39 -40.12
N VAL A 812 -6.77 17.17 -39.29
CA VAL A 812 -6.38 15.84 -38.81
C VAL A 812 -7.44 15.39 -37.81
N GLY A 813 -8.35 14.51 -38.25
CA GLY A 813 -9.46 14.03 -37.43
C GLY A 813 -9.04 13.22 -36.19
N GLU A 814 -10.02 12.62 -35.51
CA GLU A 814 -9.94 12.02 -34.16
C GLU A 814 -8.86 10.92 -33.94
N GLU A 815 -8.07 10.56 -34.96
CA GLU A 815 -6.97 9.60 -34.88
C GLU A 815 -5.79 10.04 -33.99
N ASP A 816 -5.66 11.34 -33.66
CA ASP A 816 -4.58 11.85 -32.80
C ASP A 816 -5.02 12.99 -31.85
N PRO A 817 -5.49 12.66 -30.63
CA PRO A 817 -5.96 13.66 -29.69
C PRO A 817 -4.84 14.49 -29.05
N ILE A 818 -3.56 14.12 -29.18
CA ILE A 818 -2.43 14.86 -28.60
C ILE A 818 -1.97 15.95 -29.58
N ARG A 819 -1.67 15.61 -30.83
CA ARG A 819 -1.23 16.59 -31.83
C ARG A 819 -2.35 17.59 -32.15
N GLU A 820 -3.62 17.16 -32.08
CA GLU A 820 -4.77 18.07 -32.20
C GLU A 820 -4.88 19.07 -31.05
N PHE A 821 -4.50 18.69 -29.83
CA PHE A 821 -4.44 19.65 -28.72
C PHE A 821 -3.38 20.72 -28.98
N SER A 822 -2.18 20.33 -29.44
CA SER A 822 -1.13 21.28 -29.80
C SER A 822 -1.51 22.19 -30.96
N ARG A 823 -2.16 21.67 -32.01
CA ARG A 823 -2.65 22.47 -33.15
C ARG A 823 -3.65 23.53 -32.68
N ARG A 824 -4.66 23.14 -31.91
CA ARG A 824 -5.68 24.07 -31.37
C ARG A 824 -5.09 25.07 -30.37
N PHE A 825 -4.15 24.65 -29.53
CA PHE A 825 -3.44 25.53 -28.61
C PHE A 825 -2.66 26.60 -29.38
N LEU A 826 -1.80 26.21 -30.32
CA LEU A 826 -0.96 27.14 -31.08
C LEU A 826 -1.76 28.05 -32.01
N ALA A 827 -2.91 27.59 -32.54
CA ALA A 827 -3.84 28.46 -33.25
C ALA A 827 -4.31 29.63 -32.36
N ARG A 828 -4.66 29.35 -31.09
CA ARG A 828 -5.07 30.36 -30.10
C ARG A 828 -3.94 31.22 -29.54
N VAL A 829 -2.68 30.89 -29.84
CA VAL A 829 -1.51 31.75 -29.59
C VAL A 829 -1.29 32.74 -30.76
N GLY A 830 -1.85 32.45 -31.94
CA GLY A 830 -1.76 33.29 -33.15
C GLY A 830 -3.00 34.14 -33.47
N GLU A 831 -4.03 34.11 -32.61
CA GLU A 831 -5.27 34.92 -32.71
C GLU A 831 -5.13 36.27 -31.96
#